data_AF-A0ABD3QSU5-F1
#
_entry.id   AF-A0ABD3QSU5-F1
#
_cell.length_a   1.000
_cell.length_b   1.000
_cell.length_c   1.000
_cell.angle_alpha   90.00
_cell.angle_beta   90.00
_cell.angle_gamma   90.00
#
_symmetry.space_group_name_H-M   'P 1'
#
loop_
_entity.id
_entity.type
_entity.pdbx_description
1 polymer ?
#
loop_
_entity_poly.entity_id
_entity_poly.type
_entity_poly.pdbx_seq_one_letter_code
_entity_poly.pdbx_strand_id
1 'polypeptide(L)'
;MSIPTLNLLSSLTDAARHGSETIYRLSDEARSGNVKFKEEGEARSAMTIADTAAQKVIVSSLLGMYPDLNIVGEEDEPIEIDAASKRELNDTMLSYDYQFYMPSSLKESDNVEEPPDELKLNEIIVYVDPLDGTREFVEGRLANVQCLIGLCWRGRPLMGAIGLPFGIGNDENSTQVLFGLIGKGIGKMRCKKEGTGLDDTCPLPDLKPYIKGSIVSILTGDSSSVVPAIEVAEKVFAGLGVTRHIAGGCGNKLWRVTQGTTFALQHIKTCMWDTAAPSALLVATGGKVTDYFGFPLIYSKSNLSNQLGVVSSVPGARHEHDLLTKAMRREKKLLSVLSQFGLSYNEDTEQCVDIARDLDGHPLPVSYFTKHLNIHADTYSCPESGAVRGIMSNACRIHLHPSKDTAFYKRIDFSALEHARAKLKTAPHKLIRDVKSYEVETSFLASRACKCAIENTGVRIPRCYNFHLIPDHSNPIESKFNLLLEDFAPSDGWYQRWLISSEEECHASLTTLAKIHAFFWSGSAFWDDIEAAKELEASVWESGSYIQPKLQSLHQCDNVAAGWASNRIKFQEALESSRFWDNLGKRLQSVAHDCGKLAHPFAQDDTRASFSKYKTFTHGDPKQANFLFKQNGSVVEVGLVDYQWAGFGLAATDVAHFLSAAVHADRLVDGGESSLLQYYYHKLRQFLVEFGAFRTIDDVNRHFNYDKFLEQYESGVLDLCRLVMAYAWTRFEPVVESDDYGRVRTMNKNSYNKCVKNVVWLMSRCDDILLSRGL
;
A
#
# COMPACT_ATOMS: atom_id res chain seq x y z
N MET A 1 10.33 -4.38 -27.46
CA MET A 1 10.41 -5.83 -27.68
C MET A 1 9.94 -6.52 -26.40
N SER A 2 9.03 -7.47 -26.49
CA SER A 2 8.63 -8.35 -25.39
C SER A 2 9.27 -9.72 -25.59
N ILE A 3 9.63 -10.39 -24.49
CA ILE A 3 10.31 -11.70 -24.50
C ILE A 3 9.51 -12.64 -23.60
N PRO A 4 9.24 -13.90 -24.00
CA PRO A 4 8.62 -14.88 -23.12
C PRO A 4 9.40 -15.03 -21.82
N THR A 5 8.70 -14.95 -20.69
CA THR A 5 9.31 -14.93 -19.34
C THR A 5 10.15 -16.18 -19.06
N LEU A 6 9.67 -17.37 -19.48
CA LEU A 6 10.41 -18.62 -19.32
C LEU A 6 11.64 -18.72 -20.23
N ASN A 7 11.59 -18.13 -21.43
CA ASN A 7 12.75 -18.10 -22.31
C ASN A 7 13.88 -17.28 -21.69
N LEU A 8 13.53 -16.13 -21.13
CA LEU A 8 14.48 -15.27 -20.45
C LEU A 8 15.11 -15.99 -19.25
N LEU A 9 14.32 -16.67 -18.41
CA LEU A 9 14.85 -17.47 -17.31
C LEU A 9 15.79 -18.58 -17.77
N SER A 10 15.45 -19.27 -18.87
CA SER A 10 16.31 -20.30 -19.47
C SER A 10 17.65 -19.71 -19.87
N SER A 11 17.64 -18.55 -20.55
CA SER A 11 18.87 -17.83 -20.94
C SER A 11 19.70 -17.40 -19.74
N LEU A 12 19.09 -16.87 -18.66
CA LEU A 12 19.81 -16.49 -17.43
C LEU A 12 20.42 -17.70 -16.74
N THR A 13 19.70 -18.82 -16.70
CA THR A 13 20.15 -20.07 -16.10
C THR A 13 21.34 -20.65 -16.85
N ASP A 14 21.29 -20.63 -18.19
CA ASP A 14 22.38 -21.11 -19.03
C ASP A 14 23.60 -20.15 -18.99
N ALA A 15 23.37 -18.84 -18.91
CA ALA A 15 24.44 -17.87 -18.69
C ALA A 15 25.15 -18.11 -17.34
N ALA A 16 24.41 -18.40 -16.27
CA ALA A 16 24.98 -18.72 -14.96
C ALA A 16 25.80 -20.02 -14.99
N ARG A 17 25.39 -21.01 -15.80
CA ARG A 17 26.18 -22.21 -16.07
C ARG A 17 27.50 -21.86 -16.74
N HIS A 18 27.49 -21.12 -17.85
CA HIS A 18 28.70 -20.71 -18.57
C HIS A 18 29.66 -19.89 -17.70
N GLY A 19 29.13 -18.97 -16.87
CA GLY A 19 29.90 -18.24 -15.88
C GLY A 19 30.55 -19.17 -14.86
N SER A 20 29.78 -20.10 -14.30
CA SER A 20 30.27 -21.05 -13.29
C SER A 20 31.33 -22.02 -13.84
N GLU A 21 31.17 -22.52 -15.06
CA GLU A 21 32.17 -23.35 -15.74
C GLU A 21 33.47 -22.56 -15.99
N THR A 22 33.35 -21.26 -16.27
CA THR A 22 34.50 -20.36 -16.44
C THR A 22 35.27 -20.19 -15.13
N ILE A 23 34.56 -19.95 -14.02
CA ILE A 23 35.15 -19.86 -12.67
C ILE A 23 35.85 -21.17 -12.31
N TYR A 24 35.18 -22.30 -12.53
CA TYR A 24 35.73 -23.62 -12.25
C TYR A 24 37.03 -23.87 -13.04
N ARG A 25 37.01 -23.61 -14.35
CA ARG A 25 38.15 -23.79 -15.25
C ARG A 25 39.35 -22.91 -14.87
N LEU A 26 39.10 -21.68 -14.44
CA LEU A 26 40.14 -20.72 -14.06
C LEU A 26 40.56 -20.83 -12.57
N SER A 27 39.96 -21.73 -11.80
CA SER A 27 40.12 -21.82 -10.35
C SER A 27 41.59 -21.86 -9.90
N ASP A 28 42.39 -22.76 -10.49
CA ASP A 28 43.79 -22.94 -10.09
C ASP A 28 44.66 -21.72 -10.43
N GLU A 29 44.48 -21.14 -11.61
CA GLU A 29 45.21 -19.95 -12.06
C GLU A 29 44.82 -18.72 -11.23
N ALA A 30 43.52 -18.49 -11.04
CA ALA A 30 42.99 -17.33 -10.34
C ALA A 30 43.38 -17.30 -8.86
N ARG A 31 43.47 -18.47 -8.21
CA ARG A 31 43.87 -18.59 -6.81
C ARG A 31 45.37 -18.61 -6.57
N SER A 32 46.17 -18.98 -7.57
CA SER A 32 47.64 -18.98 -7.47
C SER A 32 48.30 -17.72 -8.02
N GLY A 33 47.56 -16.92 -8.80
CA GLY A 33 48.02 -15.65 -9.37
C GLY A 33 47.96 -14.45 -8.41
N ASN A 34 48.30 -13.27 -8.93
CA ASN A 34 48.23 -12.00 -8.18
C ASN A 34 46.77 -11.56 -7.98
N VAL A 35 46.24 -11.79 -6.78
CA VAL A 35 44.93 -11.28 -6.35
C VAL A 35 44.97 -9.75 -6.25
N LYS A 36 43.99 -9.09 -6.86
CA LYS A 36 43.80 -7.63 -6.74
C LYS A 36 42.77 -7.36 -5.64
N PHE A 37 42.83 -6.16 -5.06
CA PHE A 37 41.84 -5.68 -4.10
C PHE A 37 41.29 -4.35 -4.61
N LYS A 38 39.95 -4.23 -4.72
CA LYS A 38 39.28 -2.98 -5.14
C LYS A 38 39.51 -1.86 -4.10
N GLU A 39 39.64 -2.23 -2.83
CA GLU A 39 40.00 -1.34 -1.72
C GLU A 39 41.31 -1.84 -1.06
N GLU A 40 42.35 -1.00 -1.04
CA GLU A 40 43.68 -1.38 -0.54
C GLU A 40 43.62 -1.79 0.95
N GLY A 41 44.01 -3.04 1.24
CA GLY A 41 43.98 -3.59 2.60
C GLY A 41 42.64 -4.18 3.05
N GLU A 42 41.56 -4.11 2.24
CA GLU A 42 40.27 -4.73 2.55
C GLU A 42 40.13 -6.09 1.85
N ALA A 43 40.36 -7.18 2.60
CA ALA A 43 40.29 -8.55 2.08
C ALA A 43 38.93 -8.93 1.46
N ARG A 44 37.84 -8.23 1.82
CA ARG A 44 36.50 -8.44 1.25
C ARG A 44 36.35 -7.86 -0.16
N SER A 45 37.27 -7.02 -0.60
CA SER A 45 37.28 -6.39 -1.92
C SER A 45 38.13 -7.15 -2.95
N ALA A 46 38.48 -8.40 -2.64
CA ALA A 46 39.30 -9.25 -3.51
C ALA A 46 38.65 -9.41 -4.89
N MET A 47 39.48 -9.41 -5.93
CA MET A 47 39.10 -9.57 -7.33
C MET A 47 40.17 -10.39 -8.04
N THR A 48 39.75 -11.34 -8.89
CA THR A 48 40.63 -12.23 -9.64
C THR A 48 40.33 -12.19 -11.15
N ILE A 49 41.12 -12.93 -11.92
CA ILE A 49 40.84 -13.14 -13.35
C ILE A 49 39.56 -13.93 -13.59
N ALA A 50 39.09 -14.71 -12.61
CA ALA A 50 37.87 -15.49 -12.73
C ALA A 50 36.62 -14.59 -12.71
N ASP A 51 36.60 -13.54 -11.89
CA ASP A 51 35.50 -12.57 -11.77
C ASP A 51 35.26 -11.87 -13.12
N THR A 52 36.30 -11.23 -13.66
CA THR A 52 36.25 -10.55 -14.97
C THR A 52 35.93 -11.48 -16.13
N ALA A 53 36.57 -12.66 -16.19
CA ALA A 53 36.30 -13.63 -17.27
C ALA A 53 34.86 -14.17 -17.22
N ALA A 54 34.33 -14.44 -16.03
CA ALA A 54 32.95 -14.88 -15.87
C ALA A 54 31.95 -13.76 -16.25
N GLN A 55 32.20 -12.51 -15.84
CA GLN A 55 31.36 -11.38 -16.26
C GLN A 55 31.32 -11.24 -17.78
N LYS A 56 32.47 -11.28 -18.47
CA LYS A 56 32.52 -11.21 -19.95
C LYS A 56 31.71 -12.28 -20.62
N VAL A 57 31.86 -13.53 -20.17
CA VAL A 57 31.11 -14.67 -20.74
C VAL A 57 29.61 -14.49 -20.54
N ILE A 58 29.17 -14.10 -19.34
CA ILE A 58 27.75 -13.89 -19.02
C ILE A 58 27.18 -12.74 -19.85
N VAL A 59 27.79 -11.56 -19.79
CA VAL A 59 27.33 -10.34 -20.44
C VAL A 59 27.30 -10.50 -21.95
N SER A 60 28.39 -11.01 -22.55
CA SER A 60 28.49 -11.18 -24.00
C SER A 60 27.48 -12.19 -24.55
N SER A 61 27.19 -13.24 -23.79
CA SER A 61 26.21 -14.26 -24.19
C SER A 61 24.78 -13.69 -24.10
N LEU A 62 24.45 -12.98 -23.03
CA LEU A 62 23.14 -12.36 -22.85
C LEU A 62 22.87 -11.25 -23.87
N LEU A 63 23.78 -10.28 -24.03
CA LEU A 63 23.65 -9.23 -25.03
C LEU A 63 23.70 -9.78 -26.46
N GLY A 64 24.43 -10.88 -26.66
CA GLY A 64 24.49 -11.56 -27.94
C GLY A 64 23.16 -12.19 -28.38
N MET A 65 22.23 -12.44 -27.45
CA MET A 65 20.88 -12.93 -27.70
C MET A 65 19.83 -11.81 -27.57
N TYR A 66 20.02 -10.90 -26.61
CA TYR A 66 19.14 -9.78 -26.31
C TYR A 66 19.94 -8.46 -26.31
N PRO A 67 20.18 -7.83 -27.48
CA PRO A 67 21.07 -6.67 -27.58
C PRO A 67 20.67 -5.45 -26.73
N ASP A 68 19.37 -5.26 -26.50
CA ASP A 68 18.83 -4.13 -25.73
C ASP A 68 18.60 -4.46 -24.25
N LEU A 69 19.13 -5.58 -23.75
CA LEU A 69 18.96 -6.00 -22.36
C LEU A 69 19.73 -5.08 -21.40
N ASN A 70 19.03 -4.56 -20.41
CA ASN A 70 19.64 -3.76 -19.35
C ASN A 70 20.40 -4.64 -18.36
N ILE A 71 21.73 -4.60 -18.38
CA ILE A 71 22.58 -5.36 -17.44
C ILE A 71 23.37 -4.39 -16.54
N VAL A 72 23.48 -4.74 -15.26
CA VAL A 72 24.36 -4.14 -14.26
C VAL A 72 25.26 -5.25 -13.72
N GLY A 73 26.55 -5.18 -14.01
CA GLY A 73 27.56 -6.09 -13.45
C GLY A 73 28.27 -5.49 -12.24
N GLU A 74 28.84 -6.35 -11.40
CA GLU A 74 29.71 -5.93 -10.29
C GLU A 74 31.04 -5.34 -10.78
N GLU A 75 31.67 -5.95 -11.79
CA GLU A 75 32.99 -5.54 -12.24
C GLU A 75 32.93 -4.30 -13.13
N ASP A 76 33.90 -3.41 -12.98
CA ASP A 76 34.02 -2.15 -13.74
C ASP A 76 34.29 -2.34 -15.25
N GLU A 77 34.14 -3.56 -15.76
CA GLU A 77 34.30 -3.86 -17.19
C GLU A 77 33.10 -3.34 -18.00
N PRO A 78 33.34 -2.85 -19.24
CA PRO A 78 32.25 -2.42 -20.11
C PRO A 78 31.18 -3.50 -20.30
N ILE A 79 29.91 -3.09 -20.21
CA ILE A 79 28.76 -3.94 -20.51
C ILE A 79 28.54 -3.94 -22.03
N GLU A 80 29.35 -4.74 -22.73
CA GLU A 80 29.31 -4.88 -24.18
C GLU A 80 29.61 -6.33 -24.63
N ILE A 81 29.39 -6.60 -25.92
CA ILE A 81 29.63 -7.94 -26.48
C ILE A 81 31.13 -8.11 -26.78
N ASP A 82 31.77 -9.05 -26.09
CA ASP A 82 33.06 -9.60 -26.51
C ASP A 82 32.84 -10.89 -27.32
N ALA A 83 33.08 -10.83 -28.63
CA ALA A 83 32.86 -11.95 -29.54
C ALA A 83 33.70 -13.19 -29.19
N ALA A 84 34.86 -13.02 -28.54
CA ALA A 84 35.72 -14.13 -28.14
C ALA A 84 35.18 -14.89 -26.92
N SER A 85 34.51 -14.18 -26.01
CA SER A 85 33.93 -14.75 -24.79
C SER A 85 32.47 -15.19 -24.95
N LYS A 86 31.77 -14.69 -25.97
CA LYS A 86 30.37 -15.04 -26.25
C LYS A 86 30.17 -16.55 -26.40
N ARG A 87 29.19 -17.09 -25.67
CA ARG A 87 28.68 -18.45 -25.83
C ARG A 87 27.23 -18.40 -26.33
N GLU A 88 26.82 -19.44 -27.06
CA GLU A 88 25.41 -19.60 -27.41
C GLU A 88 24.61 -20.00 -26.15
N LEU A 89 23.45 -19.36 -25.98
CA LEU A 89 22.52 -19.64 -24.90
C LEU A 89 21.39 -20.54 -25.38
N ASN A 90 20.95 -21.47 -24.53
CA ASN A 90 19.71 -22.21 -24.73
C ASN A 90 18.55 -21.55 -23.97
N ASP A 91 17.72 -20.80 -24.69
CA ASP A 91 16.53 -20.13 -24.14
C ASP A 91 15.30 -21.04 -24.03
N THR A 92 15.41 -22.32 -24.37
CA THR A 92 14.31 -23.30 -24.24
C THR A 92 14.61 -24.40 -23.22
N MET A 93 15.72 -24.26 -22.50
CA MET A 93 16.18 -25.23 -21.50
C MET A 93 15.13 -25.51 -20.41
N LEU A 94 14.34 -24.50 -20.03
CA LEU A 94 13.25 -24.61 -19.07
C LEU A 94 11.89 -24.53 -19.77
N SER A 95 11.76 -25.19 -20.92
CA SER A 95 10.50 -25.27 -21.68
C SER A 95 9.31 -25.69 -20.80
N TYR A 96 8.09 -25.52 -21.33
CA TYR A 96 6.83 -25.70 -20.57
C TYR A 96 6.71 -27.02 -19.78
N ASP A 97 7.42 -28.08 -20.16
CA ASP A 97 7.36 -29.38 -19.47
C ASP A 97 8.28 -29.48 -18.24
N TYR A 98 9.16 -28.49 -17.99
CA TYR A 98 10.04 -28.50 -16.83
C TYR A 98 9.23 -28.33 -15.53
N GLN A 99 9.36 -29.27 -14.60
CA GLN A 99 8.64 -29.23 -13.34
C GLN A 99 9.34 -28.37 -12.29
N PHE A 100 8.81 -27.16 -12.06
CA PHE A 100 9.19 -26.35 -10.92
C PHE A 100 8.72 -27.00 -9.62
N TYR A 101 9.57 -26.97 -8.61
CA TYR A 101 9.18 -27.28 -7.25
C TYR A 101 8.62 -26.03 -6.58
N MET A 102 7.39 -26.15 -6.10
CA MET A 102 6.72 -25.15 -5.29
C MET A 102 6.29 -25.78 -3.96
N PRO A 103 6.71 -25.23 -2.81
CA PRO A 103 6.27 -25.70 -1.49
C PRO A 103 4.75 -25.78 -1.38
N SER A 104 4.22 -26.83 -0.75
CA SER A 104 2.76 -27.01 -0.57
C SER A 104 2.11 -25.84 0.16
N SER A 105 2.79 -25.26 1.15
CA SER A 105 2.33 -24.08 1.89
C SER A 105 2.11 -22.84 1.00
N LEU A 106 2.83 -22.74 -0.12
CA LEU A 106 2.58 -21.72 -1.14
C LEU A 106 1.50 -22.14 -2.12
N LYS A 107 1.47 -23.40 -2.55
CA LYS A 107 0.41 -23.92 -3.44
C LYS A 107 -0.99 -23.69 -2.87
N GLU A 108 -1.12 -23.76 -1.55
CA GLU A 108 -2.36 -23.53 -0.80
C GLU A 108 -2.61 -22.05 -0.48
N SER A 109 -1.70 -21.13 -0.84
CA SER A 109 -1.83 -19.70 -0.58
C SER A 109 -2.54 -18.99 -1.74
N ASP A 110 -3.64 -18.30 -1.43
CA ASP A 110 -4.35 -17.43 -2.39
C ASP A 110 -3.50 -16.25 -2.91
N ASN A 111 -2.31 -16.03 -2.32
CA ASN A 111 -1.42 -14.89 -2.59
C ASN A 111 -0.25 -15.19 -3.53
N VAL A 112 -0.15 -16.39 -4.12
CA VAL A 112 0.88 -16.65 -5.14
C VAL A 112 0.55 -15.83 -6.40
N GLU A 113 1.40 -14.87 -6.73
CA GLU A 113 1.27 -14.03 -7.92
C GLU A 113 1.84 -14.80 -9.12
N GLU A 114 1.08 -14.89 -10.21
CA GLU A 114 1.63 -15.48 -11.44
C GLU A 114 2.53 -14.45 -12.12
N PRO A 115 3.71 -14.87 -12.61
CA PRO A 115 4.56 -13.97 -13.37
C PRO A 115 3.89 -13.64 -14.71
N PRO A 116 4.18 -12.49 -15.33
CA PRO A 116 3.66 -12.17 -16.65
C PRO A 116 4.15 -13.19 -17.69
N ASP A 117 3.37 -13.44 -18.73
CA ASP A 117 3.77 -14.36 -19.82
C ASP A 117 4.96 -13.82 -20.63
N GLU A 118 4.99 -12.50 -20.83
CA GLU A 118 6.06 -11.80 -21.53
C GLU A 118 6.55 -10.56 -20.75
N LEU A 119 7.85 -10.28 -20.87
CA LEU A 119 8.49 -9.14 -20.25
C LEU A 119 8.99 -8.15 -21.30
N LYS A 120 8.75 -6.86 -21.07
CA LYS A 120 9.33 -5.80 -21.90
C LYS A 120 10.73 -5.45 -21.39
N LEU A 121 11.70 -5.37 -22.31
CA LEU A 121 13.10 -5.08 -21.99
C LEU A 121 13.32 -3.77 -21.22
N ASN A 122 12.48 -2.76 -21.43
CA ASN A 122 12.57 -1.46 -20.75
C ASN A 122 12.02 -1.48 -19.31
N GLU A 123 11.33 -2.55 -18.88
CA GLU A 123 10.78 -2.70 -17.54
C GLU A 123 11.65 -3.61 -16.64
N ILE A 124 12.73 -4.17 -17.20
CA ILE A 124 13.58 -5.13 -16.51
C ILE A 124 15.03 -4.65 -16.40
N ILE A 125 15.70 -5.09 -15.36
CA ILE A 125 17.14 -4.93 -15.16
C ILE A 125 17.70 -6.28 -14.70
N VAL A 126 18.77 -6.74 -15.33
CA VAL A 126 19.54 -7.92 -14.93
C VAL A 126 20.75 -7.46 -14.12
N TYR A 127 20.91 -8.03 -12.93
CA TYR A 127 22.06 -7.82 -12.08
C TYR A 127 22.95 -9.06 -12.08
N VAL A 128 24.25 -8.86 -12.28
CA VAL A 128 25.24 -9.93 -12.39
C VAL A 128 26.32 -9.72 -11.33
N ASP A 129 26.40 -10.68 -10.41
CA ASP A 129 27.59 -10.92 -9.61
C ASP A 129 28.30 -12.13 -10.24
N PRO A 130 29.42 -11.92 -10.94
CA PRO A 130 30.08 -13.01 -11.62
C PRO A 130 30.69 -14.03 -10.65
N LEU A 131 31.07 -13.63 -9.43
CA LEU A 131 31.72 -14.47 -8.44
C LEU A 131 31.45 -13.93 -7.01
N ASP A 132 30.32 -14.32 -6.41
CA ASP A 132 30.03 -14.01 -5.00
C ASP A 132 30.94 -14.85 -4.11
N GLY A 133 31.58 -14.19 -3.14
CA GLY A 133 32.51 -14.83 -2.21
C GLY A 133 33.95 -14.92 -2.72
N THR A 134 34.45 -13.92 -3.44
CA THR A 134 35.85 -13.87 -3.92
C THR A 134 36.89 -14.06 -2.81
N ARG A 135 36.63 -13.51 -1.62
CA ARG A 135 37.47 -13.78 -0.43
C ARG A 135 37.51 -15.27 -0.09
N GLU A 136 36.34 -15.91 -0.02
CA GLU A 136 36.24 -17.34 0.24
C GLU A 136 36.89 -18.18 -0.87
N PHE A 137 36.80 -17.74 -2.13
CA PHE A 137 37.43 -18.37 -3.27
C PHE A 137 38.96 -18.38 -3.15
N VAL A 138 39.57 -17.23 -2.88
CA VAL A 138 41.01 -17.07 -2.66
C VAL A 138 41.49 -17.88 -1.45
N GLU A 139 40.70 -17.90 -0.37
CA GLU A 139 41.00 -18.65 0.85
C GLU A 139 40.70 -20.17 0.74
N GLY A 140 40.27 -20.64 -0.44
CA GLY A 140 40.02 -22.06 -0.72
C GLY A 140 38.72 -22.61 -0.10
N ARG A 141 37.84 -21.76 0.43
CA ARG A 141 36.51 -22.13 0.95
C ARG A 141 35.47 -22.17 -0.17
N LEU A 142 35.74 -23.01 -1.17
CA LEU A 142 35.03 -23.08 -2.45
C LEU A 142 33.52 -23.33 -2.36
N ALA A 143 33.04 -23.99 -1.29
CA ALA A 143 31.62 -24.24 -1.06
C ALA A 143 30.77 -22.97 -0.85
N ASN A 144 31.41 -21.81 -0.62
CA ASN A 144 30.70 -20.53 -0.48
C ASN A 144 30.69 -19.69 -1.76
N VAL A 145 31.33 -20.17 -2.84
CA VAL A 145 31.48 -19.43 -4.09
C VAL A 145 30.25 -19.64 -4.97
N GLN A 146 29.70 -18.55 -5.49
CA GLN A 146 28.51 -18.58 -6.34
C GLN A 146 28.66 -17.63 -7.53
N CYS A 147 27.85 -17.84 -8.56
CA CYS A 147 27.65 -16.89 -9.66
C CYS A 147 26.18 -16.49 -9.65
N LEU A 148 25.87 -15.20 -9.49
CA LEU A 148 24.50 -14.72 -9.29
C LEU A 148 24.04 -13.93 -10.51
N ILE A 149 22.90 -14.33 -11.08
CA ILE A 149 22.23 -13.61 -12.16
C ILE A 149 20.78 -13.42 -11.77
N GLY A 150 20.43 -12.22 -11.34
CA GLY A 150 19.08 -11.85 -10.91
C GLY A 150 18.40 -10.94 -11.91
N LEU A 151 17.11 -11.12 -12.16
CA LEU A 151 16.32 -10.19 -12.94
C LEU A 151 15.24 -9.56 -12.07
N CYS A 152 15.24 -8.23 -12.10
CA CYS A 152 14.25 -7.41 -11.42
C CYS A 152 13.30 -6.80 -12.46
N TRP A 153 12.00 -6.92 -12.22
CA TRP A 153 10.94 -6.31 -13.01
C TRP A 153 10.33 -5.17 -12.19
N ARG A 154 10.32 -3.96 -12.77
CA ARG A 154 9.78 -2.73 -12.12
C ARG A 154 10.34 -2.47 -10.72
N GLY A 155 11.64 -2.75 -10.56
CA GLY A 155 12.38 -2.54 -9.32
C GLY A 155 12.15 -3.58 -8.23
N ARG A 156 11.46 -4.68 -8.52
CA ARG A 156 11.26 -5.83 -7.63
C ARG A 156 11.92 -7.08 -8.22
N PRO A 157 12.50 -7.98 -7.41
CA PRO A 157 13.04 -9.24 -7.91
C PRO A 157 11.90 -10.09 -8.47
N LEU A 158 12.10 -10.72 -9.64
CA LEU A 158 11.11 -11.60 -10.28
C LEU A 158 11.64 -13.03 -10.46
N MET A 159 12.89 -13.13 -10.95
CA MET A 159 13.52 -14.41 -11.25
C MET A 159 15.03 -14.34 -11.05
N GLY A 160 15.69 -15.49 -10.98
CA GLY A 160 17.14 -15.52 -10.92
C GLY A 160 17.72 -16.92 -11.09
N ALA A 161 19.04 -16.95 -11.28
CA ALA A 161 19.86 -18.14 -11.31
C ALA A 161 21.08 -17.96 -10.40
N ILE A 162 21.41 -19.01 -9.64
CA ILE A 162 22.58 -19.12 -8.77
C ILE A 162 23.40 -20.29 -9.28
N GLY A 163 24.50 -19.98 -9.96
CA GLY A 163 25.51 -20.93 -10.33
C GLY A 163 26.38 -21.33 -9.14
N LEU A 164 26.67 -22.62 -9.04
CA LEU A 164 27.52 -23.24 -8.01
C LEU A 164 28.69 -23.92 -8.72
N PRO A 165 29.83 -23.23 -8.91
CA PRO A 165 30.95 -23.74 -9.72
C PRO A 165 31.52 -25.07 -9.20
N PHE A 166 31.51 -25.25 -7.88
CA PHE A 166 32.10 -26.41 -7.19
C PHE A 166 31.06 -27.37 -6.61
N GLY A 167 29.78 -27.22 -6.95
CA GLY A 167 28.70 -28.10 -6.47
C GLY A 167 28.53 -28.14 -4.95
N ILE A 168 27.58 -28.96 -4.47
CA ILE A 168 27.31 -29.18 -3.05
C ILE A 168 27.05 -30.68 -2.81
N GLY A 169 27.56 -31.23 -1.71
CA GLY A 169 27.26 -32.60 -1.27
C GLY A 169 27.90 -33.66 -2.16
N ASN A 170 27.14 -34.68 -2.56
CA ASN A 170 27.66 -35.79 -3.39
C ASN A 170 28.14 -35.38 -4.79
N ASP A 171 27.99 -34.11 -5.14
CA ASP A 171 28.26 -33.54 -6.46
C ASP A 171 29.32 -32.44 -6.42
N GLU A 172 30.17 -32.38 -5.38
CA GLU A 172 31.30 -31.45 -5.20
C GLU A 172 32.27 -31.37 -6.38
N ASN A 173 32.12 -32.28 -7.33
CA ASN A 173 32.86 -32.34 -8.57
C ASN A 173 31.97 -32.01 -9.78
N SER A 174 30.99 -31.12 -9.69
CA SER A 174 30.19 -30.69 -10.84
C SER A 174 29.70 -29.26 -10.68
N THR A 175 29.47 -28.59 -11.82
CA THR A 175 28.77 -27.31 -11.83
C THR A 175 27.27 -27.55 -11.72
N GLN A 176 26.62 -26.81 -10.81
CA GLN A 176 25.18 -26.82 -10.62
C GLN A 176 24.60 -25.43 -10.82
N VAL A 177 23.33 -25.34 -11.22
CA VAL A 177 22.61 -24.06 -11.26
C VAL A 177 21.28 -24.25 -10.57
N LEU A 178 21.04 -23.44 -9.54
CA LEU A 178 19.73 -23.26 -8.94
C LEU A 178 19.04 -22.11 -9.67
N PHE A 179 17.73 -22.19 -9.90
CA PHE A 179 16.99 -21.11 -10.52
C PHE A 179 15.60 -20.99 -9.91
N GLY A 180 14.99 -19.83 -10.05
CA GLY A 180 13.68 -19.56 -9.48
C GLY A 180 12.91 -18.50 -10.24
N LEU A 181 11.60 -18.66 -10.24
CA LEU A 181 10.63 -17.72 -10.77
C LEU A 181 9.52 -17.56 -9.73
N ILE A 182 9.38 -16.35 -9.20
CA ILE A 182 8.30 -16.04 -8.27
C ILE A 182 6.97 -16.35 -8.97
N GLY A 183 6.12 -17.11 -8.29
CA GLY A 183 4.85 -17.61 -8.83
C GLY A 183 4.88 -19.00 -9.44
N LYS A 184 6.04 -19.51 -9.85
CA LYS A 184 6.20 -20.88 -10.37
C LYS A 184 6.98 -21.78 -9.41
N GLY A 185 7.92 -21.23 -8.65
CA GLY A 185 8.75 -21.96 -7.70
C GLY A 185 10.22 -21.97 -8.12
N ILE A 186 10.94 -23.02 -7.72
CA ILE A 186 12.39 -23.16 -7.94
C ILE A 186 12.73 -24.49 -8.63
N GLY A 187 13.93 -24.56 -9.20
CA GLY A 187 14.49 -25.75 -9.83
C GLY A 187 16.01 -25.82 -9.68
N LYS A 188 16.57 -26.97 -10.07
CA LYS A 188 18.01 -27.23 -10.01
C LYS A 188 18.45 -28.03 -11.23
N MET A 189 19.57 -27.65 -11.81
CA MET A 189 20.21 -28.38 -12.89
C MET A 189 21.63 -28.76 -12.49
N ARG A 190 22.09 -29.90 -13.00
CA ARG A 190 23.49 -30.31 -12.92
C ARG A 190 24.07 -30.43 -14.31
N CYS A 191 25.28 -29.92 -14.52
CA CYS A 191 26.05 -30.16 -15.72
C CYS A 191 27.05 -31.28 -15.49
N LYS A 192 27.06 -32.31 -16.35
CA LYS A 192 28.03 -33.42 -16.27
C LYS A 192 29.39 -32.95 -16.79
N LYS A 193 30.49 -33.33 -16.12
CA LYS A 193 31.87 -32.94 -16.48
C LYS A 193 32.34 -33.47 -17.85
N GLU A 194 31.73 -34.55 -18.35
CA GLU A 194 32.01 -35.12 -19.68
C GLU A 194 30.68 -35.42 -20.40
N GLY A 195 30.37 -34.61 -21.42
CA GLY A 195 29.16 -34.71 -22.24
C GLY A 195 28.32 -33.42 -22.27
N THR A 196 27.61 -33.16 -23.37
CA THR A 196 26.77 -31.96 -23.59
C THR A 196 25.39 -32.06 -22.94
N GLY A 197 25.24 -32.86 -21.86
CA GLY A 197 23.95 -33.22 -21.28
C GLY A 197 23.67 -32.55 -19.95
N LEU A 198 22.53 -31.85 -19.86
CA LEU A 198 21.94 -31.40 -18.61
C LEU A 198 21.25 -32.58 -17.92
N ASP A 199 21.46 -32.72 -16.60
CA ASP A 199 20.67 -33.64 -15.78
C ASP A 199 19.57 -32.83 -15.08
N ASP A 200 18.35 -32.94 -15.58
CA ASP A 200 17.14 -32.28 -15.11
C ASP A 200 16.50 -32.98 -13.89
N THR A 201 16.99 -34.16 -13.53
CA THR A 201 16.44 -34.98 -12.42
C THR A 201 17.05 -34.65 -11.05
N CYS A 202 17.77 -33.54 -10.91
CA CYS A 202 18.47 -33.22 -9.67
C CYS A 202 17.51 -32.74 -8.57
N PRO A 203 17.32 -33.49 -7.47
CA PRO A 203 16.41 -33.07 -6.41
C PRO A 203 16.93 -31.78 -5.77
N LEU A 204 16.01 -30.88 -5.47
CA LEU A 204 16.30 -29.69 -4.67
C LEU A 204 16.68 -30.09 -3.24
N PRO A 205 17.47 -29.25 -2.54
CA PRO A 205 17.67 -29.43 -1.11
C PRO A 205 16.34 -29.41 -0.35
N ASP A 206 16.31 -30.15 0.76
CA ASP A 206 15.15 -30.22 1.65
C ASP A 206 14.83 -28.82 2.20
N LEU A 207 13.74 -28.21 1.68
CA LEU A 207 13.31 -26.89 2.10
C LEU A 207 12.61 -26.99 3.45
N LYS A 208 13.15 -26.31 4.46
CA LYS A 208 12.66 -26.42 5.84
C LYS A 208 11.96 -25.13 6.26
N PRO A 209 10.63 -25.10 6.31
CA PRO A 209 9.91 -23.91 6.79
C PRO A 209 10.15 -23.72 8.30
N TYR A 210 10.01 -22.48 8.75
CA TYR A 210 9.97 -22.18 10.17
C TYR A 210 8.67 -22.71 10.79
N ILE A 211 8.82 -23.38 11.93
CA ILE A 211 7.70 -23.82 12.76
C ILE A 211 7.53 -22.81 13.88
N LYS A 212 6.34 -22.21 13.99
CA LYS A 212 6.05 -21.18 14.99
C LYS A 212 6.41 -21.66 16.40
N GLY A 213 7.17 -20.84 17.12
CA GLY A 213 7.60 -21.13 18.50
C GLY A 213 8.84 -22.02 18.61
N SER A 214 9.43 -22.44 17.49
CA SER A 214 10.73 -23.13 17.49
C SER A 214 11.89 -22.15 17.68
N ILE A 215 13.06 -22.70 18.07
CA ILE A 215 14.32 -21.95 18.23
C ILE A 215 14.63 -21.15 16.97
N VAL A 216 15.06 -19.91 17.16
CA VAL A 216 15.41 -19.01 16.07
C VAL A 216 16.90 -19.16 15.74
N SER A 217 17.20 -19.54 14.50
CA SER A 217 18.58 -19.60 13.98
C SER A 217 18.89 -18.36 13.14
N ILE A 218 19.98 -17.66 13.47
CA ILE A 218 20.41 -16.43 12.81
C ILE A 218 21.76 -16.67 12.13
N LEU A 219 21.79 -16.45 10.81
CA LEU A 219 23.00 -16.50 9.99
C LEU A 219 23.49 -15.09 9.65
N THR A 220 24.76 -14.82 9.87
CA THR A 220 25.38 -13.50 9.65
C THR A 220 26.74 -13.61 8.97
N GLY A 221 27.26 -12.47 8.51
CA GLY A 221 28.68 -12.33 8.20
C GLY A 221 29.50 -12.01 9.45
N ASP A 222 30.80 -11.79 9.25
CA ASP A 222 31.77 -11.38 10.29
C ASP A 222 31.93 -9.85 10.41
N SER A 223 31.05 -9.06 9.77
CA SER A 223 31.10 -7.59 9.86
C SER A 223 30.64 -7.09 11.24
N SER A 224 31.35 -6.09 11.78
CA SER A 224 30.90 -5.40 12.99
C SER A 224 29.61 -4.60 12.77
N SER A 225 29.33 -4.18 11.53
CA SER A 225 28.15 -3.37 11.22
C SER A 225 26.83 -4.14 11.29
N VAL A 226 26.84 -5.47 11.29
CA VAL A 226 25.62 -6.28 11.49
C VAL A 226 25.35 -6.60 12.96
N VAL A 227 26.31 -6.33 13.87
CA VAL A 227 26.18 -6.61 15.31
C VAL A 227 24.91 -5.99 15.91
N PRO A 228 24.54 -4.72 15.64
CA PRO A 228 23.31 -4.16 16.19
C PRO A 228 22.04 -4.90 15.76
N ALA A 229 22.00 -5.41 14.52
CA ALA A 229 20.87 -6.19 14.03
C ALA A 229 20.76 -7.55 14.75
N ILE A 230 21.91 -8.16 15.07
CA ILE A 230 21.98 -9.40 15.85
C ILE A 230 21.49 -9.16 17.28
N GLU A 231 21.97 -8.10 17.94
CA GLU A 231 21.58 -7.73 19.31
C GLU A 231 20.06 -7.55 19.41
N VAL A 232 19.44 -6.90 18.42
CA VAL A 232 17.97 -6.74 18.36
C VAL A 232 17.28 -8.09 18.20
N ALA A 233 17.75 -8.95 17.29
CA ALA A 233 17.15 -10.25 17.06
C ALA A 233 17.25 -11.17 18.29
N GLU A 234 18.40 -11.20 18.96
CA GLU A 234 18.61 -11.94 20.21
C GLU A 234 17.66 -11.45 21.31
N LYS A 235 17.45 -10.13 21.41
CA LYS A 235 16.50 -9.54 22.37
C LYS A 235 15.05 -9.88 22.06
N VAL A 236 14.63 -9.77 20.79
CA VAL A 236 13.25 -10.05 20.36
C VAL A 236 12.88 -11.52 20.57
N PHE A 237 13.80 -12.43 20.30
CA PHE A 237 13.55 -13.88 20.33
C PHE A 237 14.15 -14.60 21.54
N ALA A 238 14.60 -13.86 22.57
CA ALA A 238 15.18 -14.44 23.78
C ALA A 238 14.30 -15.54 24.41
N GLY A 239 12.97 -15.35 24.39
CA GLY A 239 12.01 -16.33 24.92
C GLY A 239 11.87 -17.62 24.11
N LEU A 240 12.31 -17.65 22.85
CA LEU A 240 12.29 -18.84 21.97
C LEU A 240 13.63 -19.58 21.96
N GLY A 241 14.70 -18.94 22.44
CA GLY A 241 16.08 -19.38 22.25
C GLY A 241 16.62 -18.98 20.88
N VAL A 242 17.88 -18.57 20.84
CA VAL A 242 18.55 -18.08 19.63
C VAL A 242 19.88 -18.80 19.42
N THR A 243 20.12 -19.29 18.20
CA THR A 243 21.42 -19.82 17.77
C THR A 243 22.04 -18.94 16.69
N ARG A 244 23.34 -18.70 16.79
CA ARG A 244 24.08 -17.85 15.84
C ARG A 244 25.05 -18.67 14.99
N HIS A 245 25.05 -18.40 13.70
CA HIS A 245 26.01 -18.95 12.74
C HIS A 245 26.65 -17.82 11.93
N ILE A 246 27.90 -18.04 11.49
CA ILE A 246 28.64 -17.13 10.61
C ILE A 246 28.93 -17.84 9.29
N ALA A 247 28.73 -17.16 8.16
CA ALA A 247 29.09 -17.63 6.83
C ALA A 247 29.55 -16.50 5.89
N GLY A 248 30.46 -16.85 4.97
CA GLY A 248 30.87 -16.01 3.84
C GLY A 248 29.92 -16.12 2.64
N GLY A 249 30.09 -15.24 1.66
CA GLY A 249 29.22 -15.13 0.47
C GLY A 249 27.86 -14.49 0.79
N CYS A 250 27.53 -13.39 0.11
CA CYS A 250 26.28 -12.66 0.31
C CYS A 250 25.07 -13.50 -0.14
N GLY A 251 25.14 -14.07 -1.33
CA GLY A 251 24.12 -14.97 -1.87
C GLY A 251 24.03 -16.27 -1.10
N ASN A 252 25.17 -16.81 -0.65
CA ASN A 252 25.20 -18.06 0.10
C ASN A 252 24.43 -17.95 1.42
N LYS A 253 24.51 -16.80 2.11
CA LYS A 253 23.73 -16.55 3.33
C LYS A 253 22.23 -16.58 3.07
N LEU A 254 21.76 -15.95 1.99
CA LEU A 254 20.33 -15.95 1.63
C LEU A 254 19.86 -17.33 1.20
N TRP A 255 20.69 -18.07 0.45
CA TRP A 255 20.35 -19.43 0.07
C TRP A 255 20.21 -20.36 1.27
N ARG A 256 21.13 -20.28 2.25
CA ARG A 256 21.09 -21.12 3.47
C ARG A 256 19.85 -20.90 4.33
N VAL A 257 19.16 -19.76 4.22
CA VAL A 257 17.85 -19.53 4.84
C VAL A 257 16.84 -20.58 4.39
N THR A 258 16.85 -20.95 3.11
CA THR A 258 15.94 -21.97 2.56
C THR A 258 16.17 -23.38 3.14
N GLN A 259 17.34 -23.62 3.74
CA GLN A 259 17.77 -24.91 4.28
C GLN A 259 17.52 -25.07 5.79
N GLY A 260 16.75 -24.16 6.40
CA GLY A 260 16.30 -24.26 7.80
C GLY A 260 16.94 -23.27 8.77
N THR A 261 17.71 -22.29 8.30
CA THR A 261 18.05 -21.10 9.10
C THR A 261 16.85 -20.15 9.11
N THR A 262 16.41 -19.69 10.29
CA THR A 262 15.25 -18.80 10.41
C THR A 262 15.48 -17.44 9.74
N PHE A 263 16.60 -16.80 10.04
CA PHE A 263 16.97 -15.48 9.52
C PHE A 263 18.39 -15.46 8.96
N ALA A 264 18.60 -14.71 7.88
CA ALA A 264 19.91 -14.15 7.58
C ALA A 264 19.88 -12.63 7.68
N LEU A 265 20.88 -12.07 8.36
CA LEU A 265 21.07 -10.64 8.54
C LEU A 265 22.35 -10.25 7.82
N GLN A 266 22.22 -9.36 6.85
CA GLN A 266 23.35 -8.87 6.06
C GLN A 266 23.71 -7.46 6.46
N HIS A 267 24.97 -7.09 6.24
CA HIS A 267 25.49 -5.77 6.50
C HIS A 267 25.13 -4.74 5.41
N ILE A 268 25.30 -3.46 5.72
CA ILE A 268 24.87 -2.32 4.90
C ILE A 268 25.74 -2.02 3.66
N LYS A 269 26.85 -2.75 3.45
CA LYS A 269 27.72 -2.58 2.26
C LYS A 269 27.41 -3.57 1.12
N THR A 270 26.40 -4.42 1.27
CA THR A 270 25.99 -5.33 0.18
C THR A 270 25.40 -4.54 -0.99
N CYS A 271 25.42 -5.13 -2.19
CA CYS A 271 24.96 -4.51 -3.42
C CYS A 271 23.76 -5.25 -4.05
N MET A 272 23.14 -4.64 -5.06
CA MET A 272 21.95 -5.17 -5.73
C MET A 272 22.23 -6.51 -6.43
N TRP A 273 23.42 -6.68 -7.02
CA TRP A 273 23.82 -7.93 -7.65
C TRP A 273 23.96 -9.07 -6.65
N ASP A 274 24.40 -8.80 -5.42
CA ASP A 274 24.47 -9.80 -4.37
C ASP A 274 23.09 -10.38 -3.96
N THR A 275 22.03 -9.55 -4.07
CA THR A 275 20.72 -9.86 -3.49
C THR A 275 19.65 -10.17 -4.52
N ALA A 276 19.79 -9.73 -5.78
CA ALA A 276 18.75 -9.88 -6.80
C ALA A 276 18.35 -11.34 -7.05
N ALA A 277 19.32 -12.20 -7.41
CA ALA A 277 19.04 -13.62 -7.68
C ALA A 277 18.61 -14.37 -6.41
N PRO A 278 19.33 -14.26 -5.27
CA PRO A 278 18.94 -14.96 -4.05
C PRO A 278 17.60 -14.53 -3.49
N SER A 279 17.22 -13.25 -3.62
CA SER A 279 15.89 -12.77 -3.22
C SER A 279 14.79 -13.41 -4.07
N ALA A 280 14.98 -13.50 -5.40
CA ALA A 280 14.01 -14.12 -6.29
C ALA A 280 13.77 -15.59 -5.93
N LEU A 281 14.84 -16.36 -5.71
CA LEU A 281 14.71 -17.77 -5.30
C LEU A 281 14.05 -17.91 -3.93
N LEU A 282 14.48 -17.13 -2.93
CA LEU A 282 13.93 -17.23 -1.57
C LEU A 282 12.43 -16.87 -1.55
N VAL A 283 12.03 -15.80 -2.25
CA VAL A 283 10.61 -15.41 -2.35
C VAL A 283 9.80 -16.45 -3.13
N ALA A 284 10.36 -17.08 -4.18
CA ALA A 284 9.71 -18.17 -4.91
C ALA A 284 9.46 -19.42 -4.03
N THR A 285 10.20 -19.58 -2.92
CA THR A 285 9.93 -20.60 -1.88
C THR A 285 9.00 -20.13 -0.76
N GLY A 286 8.63 -18.85 -0.74
CA GLY A 286 7.69 -18.28 0.24
C GLY A 286 8.37 -17.59 1.42
N GLY A 287 9.69 -17.39 1.33
CA GLY A 287 10.44 -16.56 2.27
C GLY A 287 10.15 -15.08 2.06
N LYS A 288 10.81 -14.24 2.87
CA LYS A 288 10.66 -12.79 2.83
C LYS A 288 12.02 -12.12 2.83
N VAL A 289 12.17 -11.03 2.07
CA VAL A 289 13.39 -10.22 2.03
C VAL A 289 13.02 -8.74 2.12
N THR A 290 13.64 -8.02 3.05
CA THR A 290 13.44 -6.58 3.27
C THR A 290 14.75 -5.91 3.67
N ASP A 291 14.76 -4.59 3.75
CA ASP A 291 15.76 -3.88 4.54
C ASP A 291 15.55 -4.08 6.06
N TYR A 292 16.42 -3.50 6.89
CA TYR A 292 16.29 -3.56 8.36
C TYR A 292 14.97 -3.00 8.88
N PHE A 293 14.31 -2.12 8.13
CA PHE A 293 13.11 -1.42 8.58
C PHE A 293 11.81 -2.05 8.06
N GLY A 294 11.92 -3.17 7.34
CA GLY A 294 10.79 -3.97 6.87
C GLY A 294 10.26 -3.55 5.50
N PHE A 295 10.92 -2.62 4.81
CA PHE A 295 10.55 -2.26 3.44
C PHE A 295 11.20 -3.25 2.45
N PRO A 296 10.48 -3.78 1.44
CA PRO A 296 11.10 -4.71 0.49
C PRO A 296 12.21 -4.02 -0.31
N LEU A 297 13.30 -4.74 -0.59
CA LEU A 297 14.45 -4.17 -1.32
C LEU A 297 14.04 -3.54 -2.65
N ILE A 298 14.75 -2.49 -3.03
CA ILE A 298 14.49 -1.67 -4.22
C ILE A 298 15.67 -1.83 -5.15
N TYR A 299 15.40 -2.35 -6.35
CA TYR A 299 16.43 -2.58 -7.36
C TYR A 299 16.33 -1.51 -8.43
N SER A 300 17.24 -0.53 -8.40
CA SER A 300 17.30 0.54 -9.40
C SER A 300 18.72 0.70 -9.94
N LYS A 301 18.88 1.47 -11.02
CA LYS A 301 20.20 1.87 -11.54
C LYS A 301 20.79 3.07 -10.80
N SER A 302 19.99 3.80 -10.03
CA SER A 302 20.42 5.05 -9.37
C SER A 302 21.19 4.80 -8.08
N ASN A 303 20.91 3.69 -7.39
CA ASN A 303 21.62 3.29 -6.18
C ASN A 303 21.81 1.78 -6.17
N LEU A 304 23.07 1.35 -6.30
CA LEU A 304 23.42 -0.07 -6.40
C LEU A 304 23.72 -0.70 -5.03
N SER A 305 23.67 0.07 -3.94
CA SER A 305 24.00 -0.39 -2.59
C SER A 305 22.75 -0.61 -1.73
N ASN A 306 22.75 -1.70 -0.95
CA ASN A 306 21.77 -2.00 0.09
C ASN A 306 22.10 -1.23 1.39
N GLN A 307 22.06 0.10 1.31
CA GLN A 307 22.48 1.02 2.38
C GLN A 307 21.67 0.89 3.69
N LEU A 308 20.50 0.26 3.63
CA LEU A 308 19.59 0.06 4.76
C LEU A 308 19.66 -1.37 5.34
N GLY A 309 20.68 -2.14 4.95
CA GLY A 309 20.86 -3.53 5.34
C GLY A 309 19.88 -4.48 4.66
N VAL A 310 20.00 -5.76 4.98
CA VAL A 310 19.10 -6.80 4.46
C VAL A 310 18.72 -7.77 5.56
N VAL A 311 17.43 -8.03 5.69
CA VAL A 311 16.84 -9.09 6.51
C VAL A 311 16.16 -10.06 5.56
N SER A 312 16.47 -11.33 5.69
CA SER A 312 15.77 -12.39 4.99
C SER A 312 15.29 -13.46 5.95
N SER A 313 14.06 -13.95 5.76
CA SER A 313 13.47 -15.01 6.58
C SER A 313 12.99 -16.17 5.73
N VAL A 314 13.07 -17.37 6.31
CA VAL A 314 12.60 -18.63 5.71
C VAL A 314 11.06 -18.64 5.58
N PRO A 315 10.47 -19.47 4.70
CA PRO A 315 9.02 -19.64 4.65
C PRO A 315 8.43 -19.98 6.01
N GLY A 316 7.27 -19.43 6.35
CA GLY A 316 6.62 -19.62 7.66
C GLY A 316 7.04 -18.63 8.76
N ALA A 317 8.15 -17.90 8.59
CA ALA A 317 8.65 -16.93 9.58
C ALA A 317 8.17 -15.48 9.35
N ARG A 318 7.10 -15.26 8.58
CA ARG A 318 6.64 -13.90 8.22
C ARG A 318 6.30 -13.05 9.44
N HIS A 319 5.63 -13.65 10.44
CA HIS A 319 5.27 -12.95 11.66
C HIS A 319 6.51 -12.52 12.45
N GLU A 320 7.48 -13.42 12.59
CA GLU A 320 8.73 -13.17 13.29
C GLU A 320 9.58 -12.13 12.54
N HIS A 321 9.59 -12.15 11.19
CA HIS A 321 10.22 -11.12 10.37
C HIS A 321 9.65 -9.72 10.63
N ASP A 322 8.32 -9.61 10.73
CA ASP A 322 7.64 -8.35 11.00
C ASP A 322 7.91 -7.85 12.42
N LEU A 323 7.97 -8.76 13.41
CA LEU A 323 8.38 -8.43 14.77
C LEU A 323 9.82 -7.92 14.84
N LEU A 324 10.74 -8.58 14.13
CA LEU A 324 12.14 -8.22 14.11
C LEU A 324 12.36 -6.83 13.51
N THR A 325 11.84 -6.60 12.30
CA THR A 325 12.00 -5.31 11.60
C THR A 325 11.28 -4.17 12.33
N LYS A 326 10.17 -4.46 13.01
CA LYS A 326 9.54 -3.51 13.94
C LYS A 326 10.47 -3.11 15.08
N ALA A 327 11.13 -4.07 15.73
CA ALA A 327 12.09 -3.78 16.78
C ALA A 327 13.31 -2.99 16.26
N MET A 328 13.75 -3.28 15.03
CA MET A 328 14.84 -2.54 14.37
C MET A 328 14.51 -1.06 14.14
N ARG A 329 13.23 -0.71 13.91
CA ARG A 329 12.76 0.69 13.81
C ARG A 329 12.80 1.49 15.11
N ARG A 330 13.21 0.87 16.21
CA ARG A 330 13.48 1.53 17.51
C ARG A 330 14.98 1.57 17.84
N GLU A 331 15.81 0.79 17.16
CA GLU A 331 17.21 0.63 17.56
C GLU A 331 18.11 1.74 17.02
N LYS A 332 18.70 2.51 17.94
CA LYS A 332 19.49 3.72 17.67
C LYS A 332 20.61 3.51 16.65
N LYS A 333 21.40 2.44 16.83
CA LYS A 333 22.54 2.15 15.95
C LYS A 333 22.07 1.84 14.52
N LEU A 334 20.93 1.17 14.37
CA LEU A 334 20.36 0.87 13.06
C LEU A 334 19.75 2.12 12.44
N LEU A 335 18.98 2.91 13.19
CA LEU A 335 18.38 4.17 12.71
C LEU A 335 19.43 5.21 12.27
N SER A 336 20.67 5.14 12.78
CA SER A 336 21.75 6.06 12.39
C SER A 336 22.03 6.09 10.88
N VAL A 337 21.77 5.00 10.16
CA VAL A 337 21.93 4.97 8.70
C VAL A 337 20.93 5.87 7.99
N LEU A 338 19.82 6.24 8.64
CA LEU A 338 18.81 7.14 8.09
C LEU A 338 19.10 8.62 8.38
N SER A 339 20.11 8.94 9.20
CA SER A 339 20.51 10.33 9.46
C SER A 339 21.05 11.03 8.20
N GLN A 340 21.53 10.27 7.21
CA GLN A 340 21.91 10.81 5.89
C GLN A 340 20.71 11.42 5.13
N PHE A 341 19.48 10.99 5.46
CA PHE A 341 18.24 11.57 4.94
C PHE A 341 17.68 12.65 5.87
N GLY A 342 18.36 12.98 6.97
CA GLY A 342 17.89 13.95 7.97
C GLY A 342 16.94 13.37 9.00
N LEU A 343 16.84 12.04 9.14
CA LEU A 343 16.08 11.43 10.23
C LEU A 343 16.79 11.68 11.57
N SER A 344 16.06 12.25 12.51
CA SER A 344 16.37 12.35 13.93
C SER A 344 15.58 11.31 14.71
N TYR A 345 16.18 10.80 15.79
CA TYR A 345 15.59 9.74 16.61
C TYR A 345 16.03 9.91 18.07
N ASN A 346 15.19 9.44 18.99
CA ASN A 346 15.49 9.33 20.41
C ASN A 346 15.38 7.85 20.85
N GLU A 347 15.90 7.50 22.01
CA GLU A 347 16.00 6.10 22.46
C GLU A 347 14.63 5.44 22.77
N ASP A 348 13.59 6.26 22.98
CA ASP A 348 12.29 5.80 23.43
C ASP A 348 11.20 5.78 22.36
N THR A 349 11.47 6.32 21.16
CA THR A 349 10.45 6.49 20.12
C THR A 349 10.73 5.63 18.90
N GLU A 350 9.92 4.60 18.70
CA GLU A 350 9.85 3.83 17.45
C GLU A 350 9.49 4.76 16.29
N GLN A 351 10.10 4.57 15.11
CA GLN A 351 9.86 5.40 13.93
C GLN A 351 9.13 4.60 12.83
N CYS A 352 8.18 5.20 12.12
CA CYS A 352 7.49 4.61 10.97
C CYS A 352 8.20 4.87 9.63
N VAL A 353 9.51 4.60 9.59
CA VAL A 353 10.38 4.83 8.42
C VAL A 353 10.08 3.88 7.24
N ASP A 354 9.27 2.85 7.46
CA ASP A 354 8.67 2.02 6.42
C ASP A 354 7.61 2.79 5.60
N ILE A 355 7.00 3.83 6.18
CA ILE A 355 5.98 4.67 5.53
C ILE A 355 6.59 5.96 4.96
N ALA A 356 7.55 6.58 5.65
CA ALA A 356 8.19 7.86 5.28
C ALA A 356 9.18 7.71 4.10
N ARG A 357 8.66 7.24 2.97
CA ARG A 357 9.38 6.90 1.74
C ARG A 357 8.67 7.48 0.52
N ASP A 358 9.40 7.72 -0.57
CA ASP A 358 8.82 8.11 -1.85
C ASP A 358 8.07 6.93 -2.54
N LEU A 359 7.56 7.15 -3.76
CA LEU A 359 6.81 6.13 -4.50
C LEU A 359 7.67 4.98 -5.03
N ASP A 360 8.99 5.16 -5.10
CA ASP A 360 9.95 4.11 -5.46
C ASP A 360 10.41 3.33 -4.20
N GLY A 361 10.17 3.92 -3.03
CA GLY A 361 10.43 3.33 -1.73
C GLY A 361 11.68 3.86 -1.04
N HIS A 362 12.36 4.86 -1.59
CA HIS A 362 13.52 5.46 -0.94
C HIS A 362 13.08 6.35 0.25
N PRO A 363 13.85 6.40 1.36
CA PRO A 363 13.54 7.32 2.46
C PRO A 363 13.47 8.78 2.00
N LEU A 364 12.48 9.52 2.47
CA LEU A 364 12.34 10.94 2.12
C LEU A 364 13.45 11.77 2.80
N PRO A 365 14.24 12.56 2.06
CA PRO A 365 15.21 13.45 2.68
C PRO A 365 14.53 14.65 3.35
N VAL A 366 15.12 15.24 4.39
CA VAL A 366 14.61 16.47 5.04
C VAL A 366 14.44 17.62 4.04
N SER A 367 15.27 17.67 2.99
CA SER A 367 15.18 18.64 1.90
C SER A 367 13.87 18.56 1.10
N TYR A 368 13.20 17.40 1.08
CA TYR A 368 11.87 17.26 0.52
C TYR A 368 10.87 18.10 1.32
N PHE A 369 10.87 17.96 2.65
CA PHE A 369 9.94 18.69 3.51
C PHE A 369 10.21 20.20 3.52
N THR A 370 11.48 20.62 3.63
CA THR A 370 11.81 22.06 3.65
C THR A 370 11.41 22.76 2.36
N LYS A 371 11.65 22.11 1.21
CA LYS A 371 11.24 22.62 -0.10
C LYS A 371 9.72 22.76 -0.22
N HIS A 372 8.96 21.72 0.14
CA HIS A 372 7.52 21.67 -0.15
C HIS A 372 6.66 22.39 0.90
N LEU A 373 7.11 22.45 2.15
CA LEU A 373 6.43 23.21 3.20
C LEU A 373 6.86 24.68 3.21
N ASN A 374 7.92 25.04 2.48
CA ASN A 374 8.55 26.36 2.51
C ASN A 374 8.95 26.78 3.94
N ILE A 375 9.57 25.86 4.66
CA ILE A 375 10.08 26.06 6.03
C ILE A 375 11.53 25.63 6.14
N HIS A 376 12.23 26.14 7.14
CA HIS A 376 13.58 25.66 7.48
C HIS A 376 13.50 24.53 8.51
N ALA A 377 14.14 23.40 8.20
CA ALA A 377 14.32 22.27 9.09
C ALA A 377 15.66 21.60 8.81
N ASP A 378 16.38 21.24 9.87
CA ASP A 378 17.66 20.53 9.81
C ASP A 378 17.45 19.03 9.79
N THR A 379 16.44 18.56 10.52
CA THR A 379 16.09 17.15 10.64
C THR A 379 14.58 16.96 10.74
N TYR A 380 14.13 15.72 10.61
CA TYR A 380 12.75 15.33 10.86
C TYR A 380 12.69 14.06 11.71
N SER A 381 11.54 13.79 12.31
CA SER A 381 11.22 12.50 12.93
C SER A 381 9.83 12.05 12.51
N CYS A 382 9.58 10.75 12.47
CA CYS A 382 8.28 10.19 12.11
C CYS A 382 7.88 9.11 13.14
N PRO A 383 7.43 9.48 14.34
CA PRO A 383 7.07 8.55 15.38
C PRO A 383 6.02 7.54 14.93
N GLU A 384 6.20 6.27 15.30
CA GLU A 384 5.26 5.18 15.04
C GLU A 384 3.87 5.46 15.64
N SER A 385 3.80 6.21 16.74
CA SER A 385 2.53 6.65 17.34
C SER A 385 1.71 7.58 16.44
N GLY A 386 2.34 8.22 15.46
CA GLY A 386 1.68 9.04 14.43
C GLY A 386 1.42 8.27 13.12
N ALA A 387 1.70 6.96 13.08
CA ALA A 387 1.47 6.14 11.89
C ALA A 387 0.02 5.68 11.80
N VAL A 388 -0.52 5.67 10.58
CA VAL A 388 -1.82 5.13 10.24
C VAL A 388 -1.59 4.02 9.20
N ARG A 389 -1.83 2.77 9.59
CA ARG A 389 -1.77 1.61 8.68
C ARG A 389 -3.19 1.10 8.44
N GLY A 390 -3.86 1.68 7.46
CA GLY A 390 -5.21 1.29 7.07
C GLY A 390 -5.19 0.09 6.11
N ILE A 391 -6.38 -0.46 5.84
CA ILE A 391 -6.51 -1.49 4.79
C ILE A 391 -6.02 -0.90 3.46
N MET A 392 -6.51 0.29 3.09
CA MET A 392 -6.35 0.85 1.75
C MET A 392 -5.16 1.82 1.61
N SER A 393 -4.61 2.36 2.70
CA SER A 393 -3.49 3.33 2.64
C SER A 393 -2.67 3.34 3.92
N ASN A 394 -1.38 3.67 3.78
CA ASN A 394 -0.50 3.99 4.88
C ASN A 394 -0.26 5.51 4.94
N ALA A 395 -0.15 6.07 6.13
CA ALA A 395 0.21 7.46 6.34
C ALA A 395 1.01 7.62 7.63
N CYS A 396 1.71 8.72 7.76
CA CYS A 396 2.41 9.08 8.98
C CYS A 396 2.49 10.58 9.18
N ARG A 397 2.59 10.97 10.45
CA ARG A 397 2.94 12.32 10.86
C ARG A 397 4.45 12.51 10.82
N ILE A 398 4.87 13.58 10.15
CA ILE A 398 6.25 14.05 10.09
C ILE A 398 6.37 15.24 11.05
N HIS A 399 7.38 15.22 11.91
CA HIS A 399 7.73 16.32 12.81
C HIS A 399 9.07 16.91 12.38
N LEU A 400 9.12 18.23 12.19
CA LEU A 400 10.29 18.93 11.67
C LEU A 400 11.00 19.71 12.78
N HIS A 401 12.33 19.70 12.75
CA HIS A 401 13.17 20.30 13.77
C HIS A 401 14.16 21.29 13.17
N PRO A 402 14.44 22.43 13.81
CA PRO A 402 13.94 22.86 15.12
C PRO A 402 12.58 23.58 15.09
N SER A 403 11.95 23.72 13.92
CA SER A 403 10.74 24.56 13.75
C SER A 403 9.52 24.07 14.54
N LYS A 404 9.48 22.77 14.86
CA LYS A 404 8.35 22.06 15.49
C LYS A 404 7.09 21.98 14.62
N ASP A 405 7.19 22.35 13.35
CA ASP A 405 6.11 22.16 12.39
C ASP A 405 5.85 20.68 12.16
N THR A 406 4.62 20.38 11.77
CA THR A 406 4.19 19.02 11.45
C THR A 406 3.54 18.95 10.06
N ALA A 407 3.64 17.78 9.43
CA ALA A 407 2.99 17.50 8.16
C ALA A 407 2.45 16.07 8.15
N PHE A 408 1.35 15.84 7.44
CA PHE A 408 0.75 14.52 7.31
C PHE A 408 1.09 13.94 5.94
N TYR A 409 1.87 12.86 5.92
CA TYR A 409 2.31 12.21 4.70
C TYR A 409 1.54 10.91 4.46
N LYS A 410 0.81 10.82 3.35
CA LYS A 410 0.06 9.63 2.94
C LYS A 410 0.75 9.00 1.73
N ARG A 411 0.96 7.68 1.75
CA ARG A 411 1.65 6.91 0.70
C ARG A 411 0.89 5.63 0.37
N ILE A 412 0.75 5.39 -0.92
CA ILE A 412 0.01 4.25 -1.45
C ILE A 412 0.78 3.67 -2.63
N ASP A 413 1.06 2.38 -2.52
CA ASP A 413 1.62 1.55 -3.56
C ASP A 413 0.72 0.32 -3.62
N PHE A 414 -0.17 0.26 -4.61
CA PHE A 414 -1.19 -0.78 -4.67
C PHE A 414 -0.57 -2.18 -4.74
N SER A 415 0.59 -2.32 -5.39
CA SER A 415 1.33 -3.58 -5.48
C SER A 415 1.81 -4.07 -4.12
N ALA A 416 2.09 -3.16 -3.17
CA ALA A 416 2.53 -3.50 -1.83
C ALA A 416 1.37 -3.94 -0.92
N LEU A 417 0.12 -3.61 -1.26
CA LEU A 417 -1.04 -3.86 -0.41
C LEU A 417 -1.63 -5.25 -0.66
N GLU A 418 -1.65 -6.08 0.40
CA GLU A 418 -2.16 -7.45 0.31
C GLU A 418 -3.62 -7.54 -0.15
N HIS A 419 -4.48 -6.67 0.40
CA HIS A 419 -5.88 -6.64 0.00
C HIS A 419 -6.08 -6.22 -1.47
N ALA A 420 -5.17 -5.41 -2.03
CA ALA A 420 -5.25 -4.96 -3.42
C ALA A 420 -4.92 -6.12 -4.36
N ARG A 421 -3.85 -6.88 -4.07
CA ARG A 421 -3.50 -8.12 -4.79
C ARG A 421 -4.63 -9.15 -4.74
N ALA A 422 -5.23 -9.38 -3.56
CA ALA A 422 -6.38 -10.27 -3.43
C ALA A 422 -7.62 -9.79 -4.23
N LYS A 423 -7.86 -8.47 -4.26
CA LYS A 423 -8.97 -7.85 -4.98
C LYS A 423 -8.77 -7.88 -6.50
N LEU A 424 -7.53 -7.77 -6.99
CA LEU A 424 -7.22 -7.92 -8.42
C LEU A 424 -7.73 -9.27 -8.96
N LYS A 425 -7.54 -10.35 -8.18
CA LYS A 425 -8.01 -11.70 -8.53
C LYS A 425 -9.52 -11.88 -8.39
N THR A 426 -10.10 -11.38 -7.31
CA THR A 426 -11.51 -11.68 -6.93
C THR A 426 -12.53 -10.68 -7.47
N ALA A 427 -12.15 -9.41 -7.66
CA ALA A 427 -13.03 -8.33 -8.06
C ALA A 427 -12.26 -7.14 -8.69
N PRO A 428 -11.64 -7.31 -9.87
CA PRO A 428 -10.74 -6.30 -10.47
C PRO A 428 -11.41 -4.95 -10.73
N HIS A 429 -12.69 -4.94 -11.09
CA HIS A 429 -13.49 -3.71 -11.24
C HIS A 429 -13.56 -2.86 -9.95
N LYS A 430 -13.53 -3.50 -8.77
CA LYS A 430 -13.48 -2.77 -7.49
C LYS A 430 -12.11 -2.13 -7.26
N LEU A 431 -11.04 -2.76 -7.75
CA LEU A 431 -9.69 -2.19 -7.64
C LEU A 431 -9.54 -0.94 -8.52
N ILE A 432 -10.06 -0.96 -9.75
CA ILE A 432 -10.11 0.23 -10.63
C ILE A 432 -10.84 1.39 -9.94
N ARG A 433 -11.98 1.09 -9.31
CA ARG A 433 -12.72 2.08 -8.52
C ARG A 433 -11.88 2.65 -7.38
N ASP A 434 -11.15 1.80 -6.66
CA ASP A 434 -10.32 2.25 -5.54
C ASP A 434 -9.15 3.12 -6.04
N VAL A 435 -8.55 2.79 -7.18
CA VAL A 435 -7.55 3.67 -7.86
C VAL A 435 -8.18 5.04 -8.16
N LYS A 436 -9.38 5.05 -8.76
CA LYS A 436 -10.08 6.31 -9.06
C LYS A 436 -10.42 7.11 -7.80
N SER A 437 -10.73 6.46 -6.67
CA SER A 437 -11.03 7.19 -5.43
C SER A 437 -9.81 7.94 -4.89
N TYR A 438 -8.60 7.40 -5.04
CA TYR A 438 -7.37 8.13 -4.68
C TYR A 438 -7.01 9.22 -5.67
N GLU A 439 -7.28 9.00 -6.95
CA GLU A 439 -7.15 10.04 -7.97
C GLU A 439 -8.06 11.23 -7.66
N VAL A 440 -9.30 10.98 -7.25
CA VAL A 440 -10.26 12.03 -6.85
C VAL A 440 -9.79 12.80 -5.62
N GLU A 441 -9.40 12.09 -4.54
CA GLU A 441 -8.89 12.73 -3.33
C GLU A 441 -7.67 13.61 -3.64
N THR A 442 -6.70 13.05 -4.38
CA THR A 442 -5.45 13.74 -4.73
C THR A 442 -5.71 14.96 -5.61
N SER A 443 -6.51 14.80 -6.65
CA SER A 443 -6.80 15.86 -7.62
C SER A 443 -7.62 16.98 -6.98
N PHE A 444 -8.64 16.66 -6.17
CA PHE A 444 -9.41 17.68 -5.46
C PHE A 444 -8.54 18.47 -4.49
N LEU A 445 -7.77 17.80 -3.62
CA LEU A 445 -6.93 18.49 -2.62
C LEU A 445 -5.84 19.37 -3.27
N ALA A 446 -5.36 19.00 -4.45
CA ALA A 446 -4.39 19.77 -5.23
C ALA A 446 -5.02 20.89 -6.08
N SER A 447 -6.34 20.84 -6.32
CA SER A 447 -7.02 21.73 -7.26
C SER A 447 -7.08 23.20 -6.80
N ARG A 448 -7.21 24.10 -7.77
CA ARG A 448 -7.54 25.51 -7.51
C ARG A 448 -8.88 25.66 -6.78
N ALA A 449 -9.83 24.79 -7.09
CA ALA A 449 -11.16 24.79 -6.48
C ALA A 449 -11.11 24.59 -4.95
N CYS A 450 -10.33 23.60 -4.48
CA CYS A 450 -10.13 23.38 -3.04
C CYS A 450 -9.46 24.58 -2.38
N LYS A 451 -8.41 25.13 -2.99
CA LYS A 451 -7.73 26.33 -2.50
C LYS A 451 -8.69 27.52 -2.38
N CYS A 452 -9.49 27.80 -3.41
CA CYS A 452 -10.48 28.86 -3.37
C CYS A 452 -11.55 28.62 -2.30
N ALA A 453 -12.01 27.40 -2.10
CA ALA A 453 -12.96 27.09 -1.05
C ALA A 453 -12.39 27.40 0.34
N ILE A 454 -11.14 27.01 0.62
CA ILE A 454 -10.47 27.32 1.89
C ILE A 454 -10.36 28.84 2.09
N GLU A 455 -9.87 29.56 1.07
CA GLU A 455 -9.60 31.00 1.16
C GLU A 455 -10.88 31.85 1.30
N ASN A 456 -11.96 31.49 0.57
CA ASN A 456 -13.17 32.31 0.52
C ASN A 456 -14.21 31.94 1.58
N THR A 457 -14.20 30.71 2.09
CA THR A 457 -15.22 30.25 3.06
C THR A 457 -14.66 30.08 4.47
N GLY A 458 -13.33 29.97 4.60
CA GLY A 458 -12.65 29.68 5.87
C GLY A 458 -12.84 28.26 6.38
N VAL A 459 -13.35 27.33 5.58
CA VAL A 459 -13.43 25.90 5.94
C VAL A 459 -12.03 25.30 6.09
N ARG A 460 -11.84 24.38 7.04
CA ARG A 460 -10.55 23.71 7.27
C ARG A 460 -10.50 22.39 6.49
N ILE A 461 -10.00 22.48 5.27
CA ILE A 461 -9.58 21.33 4.47
C ILE A 461 -8.05 21.31 4.51
N PRO A 462 -7.38 20.15 4.69
CA PRO A 462 -5.93 20.10 4.73
C PRO A 462 -5.33 20.70 3.47
N ARG A 463 -4.45 21.69 3.62
CA ARG A 463 -3.68 22.20 2.48
C ARG A 463 -2.80 21.08 1.90
N CYS A 464 -2.81 20.93 0.58
CA CYS A 464 -1.88 20.04 -0.11
C CYS A 464 -0.58 20.80 -0.42
N TYR A 465 0.53 20.35 0.17
CA TYR A 465 1.87 20.94 -0.04
C TYR A 465 2.63 20.28 -1.20
N ASN A 466 2.41 18.98 -1.40
CA ASN A 466 2.92 18.24 -2.54
C ASN A 466 2.08 16.98 -2.77
N PHE A 467 2.07 16.48 -4.01
CA PHE A 467 1.41 15.25 -4.41
C PHE A 467 2.09 14.66 -5.63
N HIS A 468 2.13 13.33 -5.72
CA HIS A 468 2.48 12.59 -6.93
C HIS A 468 1.37 11.57 -7.22
N LEU A 469 0.96 11.52 -8.48
CA LEU A 469 -0.19 10.74 -8.96
C LEU A 469 0.23 9.91 -10.18
N ILE A 470 0.29 8.58 -10.02
CA ILE A 470 0.66 7.63 -11.08
C ILE A 470 -0.45 6.55 -11.18
N PRO A 471 -1.62 6.87 -11.77
CA PRO A 471 -2.68 5.89 -11.98
C PRO A 471 -2.40 5.04 -13.22
N ASP A 472 -2.70 3.75 -13.13
CA ASP A 472 -2.69 2.82 -14.27
C ASP A 472 -4.03 2.08 -14.33
N HIS A 473 -4.96 2.58 -15.14
CA HIS A 473 -6.28 1.93 -15.26
C HIS A 473 -6.23 0.61 -16.05
N SER A 474 -5.16 0.38 -16.83
CA SER A 474 -4.97 -0.88 -17.57
C SER A 474 -4.44 -1.98 -16.66
N ASN A 475 -3.58 -1.61 -15.70
CA ASN A 475 -3.07 -2.48 -14.67
C ASN A 475 -3.16 -1.79 -13.28
N PRO A 476 -4.35 -1.79 -12.64
CA PRO A 476 -4.62 -0.98 -11.44
C PRO A 476 -3.74 -1.32 -10.23
N ILE A 477 -3.13 -2.51 -10.19
CA ILE A 477 -2.20 -2.87 -9.12
C ILE A 477 -0.90 -2.06 -9.15
N GLU A 478 -0.55 -1.50 -10.31
CA GLU A 478 0.66 -0.71 -10.53
C GLU A 478 0.48 0.76 -10.20
N SER A 479 -0.73 1.14 -9.80
CA SER A 479 -1.03 2.53 -9.46
C SER A 479 -0.34 2.93 -8.15
N LYS A 480 0.19 4.16 -8.11
CA LYS A 480 0.91 4.71 -6.95
C LYS A 480 0.50 6.17 -6.68
N PHE A 481 0.43 6.54 -5.40
CA PHE A 481 -0.05 7.86 -4.96
C PHE A 481 0.68 8.30 -3.70
N ASN A 482 1.05 9.59 -3.61
CA ASN A 482 1.38 10.20 -2.34
C ASN A 482 0.79 11.60 -2.19
N LEU A 483 0.62 12.01 -0.92
CA LEU A 483 0.16 13.33 -0.53
C LEU A 483 0.98 13.80 0.67
N LEU A 484 1.48 15.03 0.61
CA LEU A 484 2.00 15.79 1.73
C LEU A 484 0.98 16.87 2.09
N LEU A 485 0.35 16.73 3.25
CA LEU A 485 -0.80 17.55 3.67
C LEU A 485 -0.47 18.35 4.93
N GLU A 486 -1.23 19.44 5.14
CA GLU A 486 -1.38 20.06 6.45
C GLU A 486 -1.80 19.03 7.48
N ASP A 487 -1.15 19.08 8.63
CA ASP A 487 -1.41 18.15 9.71
C ASP A 487 -2.37 18.75 10.73
N PHE A 488 -3.47 18.05 10.96
CA PHE A 488 -4.37 18.33 12.07
C PHE A 488 -3.88 17.57 13.31
N ALA A 489 -2.74 18.04 13.85
CA ALA A 489 -2.01 17.37 14.90
C ALA A 489 -2.68 17.51 16.29
N PRO A 490 -2.67 16.45 17.13
CA PRO A 490 -3.09 16.54 18.52
C PRO A 490 -2.30 17.56 19.34
N SER A 491 -1.02 17.78 19.02
CA SER A 491 -0.20 18.82 19.66
C SER A 491 -0.75 20.22 19.43
N ASP A 492 -1.49 20.43 18.35
CA ASP A 492 -2.13 21.70 18.01
C ASP A 492 -3.58 21.77 18.49
N GLY A 493 -4.01 20.80 19.32
CA GLY A 493 -5.34 20.74 19.92
C GLY A 493 -6.41 20.06 19.05
N TRP A 494 -6.03 19.42 17.95
CA TRP A 494 -6.95 18.65 17.11
C TRP A 494 -7.26 17.28 17.74
N TYR A 495 -8.53 16.87 17.71
CA TYR A 495 -8.97 15.57 18.23
C TYR A 495 -10.11 14.96 17.39
N GLN A 496 -10.38 13.67 17.60
CA GLN A 496 -11.46 12.93 16.97
C GLN A 496 -12.31 12.20 17.99
N ARG A 497 -13.49 11.71 17.57
CA ARG A 497 -14.63 11.48 18.47
C ARG A 497 -15.24 10.09 18.58
N TRP A 498 -14.89 9.01 17.89
CA TRP A 498 -15.72 7.78 17.80
C TRP A 498 -17.17 8.00 17.28
N LEU A 499 -18.01 8.79 17.95
CA LEU A 499 -19.31 9.32 17.52
C LEU A 499 -19.48 10.77 18.02
N ILE A 500 -20.09 11.62 17.21
CA ILE A 500 -20.33 13.04 17.55
C ILE A 500 -21.60 13.13 18.40
N SER A 501 -21.50 13.69 19.61
CA SER A 501 -22.64 13.79 20.53
C SER A 501 -22.87 15.20 21.08
N SER A 502 -21.90 16.11 20.98
CA SER A 502 -22.05 17.52 21.36
C SER A 502 -22.89 18.27 20.32
N GLU A 503 -23.74 19.17 20.81
CA GLU A 503 -24.54 20.05 19.96
C GLU A 503 -23.65 21.03 19.19
N GLU A 504 -22.65 21.59 19.86
CA GLU A 504 -21.68 22.53 19.30
C GLU A 504 -20.87 21.89 18.17
N GLU A 505 -20.40 20.65 18.36
CA GLU A 505 -19.69 19.90 17.32
C GLU A 505 -20.60 19.53 16.14
N CYS A 506 -21.87 19.18 16.39
CA CYS A 506 -22.85 18.95 15.32
C CYS A 506 -23.10 20.23 14.52
N HIS A 507 -23.35 21.35 15.19
CA HIS A 507 -23.58 22.65 14.57
C HIS A 507 -22.35 23.13 13.79
N ALA A 508 -21.14 22.96 14.32
CA ALA A 508 -19.91 23.32 13.62
C ALA A 508 -19.69 22.45 12.36
N SER A 509 -19.98 21.15 12.46
CA SER A 509 -19.88 20.21 11.33
C SER A 509 -20.88 20.56 10.23
N LEU A 510 -22.15 20.79 10.59
CA LEU A 510 -23.20 21.19 9.65
C LEU A 510 -22.94 22.56 9.03
N THR A 511 -22.38 23.50 9.79
CA THR A 511 -21.95 24.81 9.26
C THR A 511 -20.84 24.64 8.22
N THR A 512 -19.87 23.76 8.49
CA THR A 512 -18.77 23.46 7.55
C THR A 512 -19.29 22.85 6.25
N LEU A 513 -20.17 21.84 6.35
CA LEU A 513 -20.84 21.26 5.17
C LEU A 513 -21.67 22.30 4.42
N ALA A 514 -22.46 23.12 5.12
CA ALA A 514 -23.29 24.15 4.50
C ALA A 514 -22.46 25.18 3.71
N LYS A 515 -21.28 25.57 4.22
CA LYS A 515 -20.35 26.45 3.51
C LYS A 515 -19.85 25.81 2.21
N ILE A 516 -19.36 24.57 2.27
CA ILE A 516 -18.87 23.83 1.09
C ILE A 516 -19.99 23.69 0.06
N HIS A 517 -21.17 23.25 0.49
CA HIS A 517 -22.33 23.04 -0.38
C HIS A 517 -22.82 24.35 -1.03
N ALA A 518 -22.82 25.46 -0.30
CA ALA A 518 -23.22 26.75 -0.86
C ALA A 518 -22.16 27.32 -1.81
N PHE A 519 -20.87 27.16 -1.48
CA PHE A 519 -19.76 27.71 -2.27
C PHE A 519 -19.70 27.09 -3.67
N PHE A 520 -19.92 25.78 -3.77
CA PHE A 520 -19.95 25.06 -5.04
C PHE A 520 -21.36 24.90 -5.64
N TRP A 521 -22.37 25.57 -5.07
CA TRP A 521 -23.73 25.49 -5.57
C TRP A 521 -23.81 26.02 -7.01
N SER A 522 -24.59 25.36 -7.87
CA SER A 522 -24.76 25.80 -9.25
C SER A 522 -25.27 27.24 -9.33
N GLY A 523 -24.49 28.12 -9.94
CA GLY A 523 -24.77 29.56 -10.05
C GLY A 523 -24.11 30.42 -8.96
N SER A 524 -23.31 29.84 -8.05
CA SER A 524 -22.46 30.62 -7.15
C SER A 524 -21.34 31.33 -7.91
N ALA A 525 -20.73 32.33 -7.26
CA ALA A 525 -19.61 33.10 -7.80
C ALA A 525 -18.35 32.25 -8.09
N PHE A 526 -18.24 31.04 -7.53
CA PHE A 526 -17.16 30.12 -7.87
C PHE A 526 -17.15 29.78 -9.37
N TRP A 527 -18.34 29.61 -9.96
CA TRP A 527 -18.48 29.18 -11.36
C TRP A 527 -18.14 30.26 -12.39
N ASP A 528 -17.91 31.51 -11.95
CA ASP A 528 -17.39 32.58 -12.81
C ASP A 528 -15.91 32.34 -13.19
N ASP A 529 -15.18 31.56 -12.39
CA ASP A 529 -13.84 31.07 -12.72
C ASP A 529 -13.94 29.77 -13.54
N ILE A 530 -14.12 29.95 -14.85
CA ILE A 530 -14.36 28.85 -15.80
C ILE A 530 -13.26 27.78 -15.75
N GLU A 531 -12.00 28.18 -15.53
CA GLU A 531 -10.88 27.23 -15.51
C GLU A 531 -10.85 26.42 -14.22
N ALA A 532 -11.08 27.06 -13.06
CA ALA A 532 -11.23 26.33 -11.80
C ALA A 532 -12.45 25.39 -11.81
N ALA A 533 -13.55 25.81 -12.45
CA ALA A 533 -14.75 25.00 -12.61
C ALA A 533 -14.49 23.74 -13.46
N LYS A 534 -13.86 23.89 -14.63
CA LYS A 534 -13.49 22.74 -15.49
C LYS A 534 -12.53 21.78 -14.80
N GLU A 535 -11.54 22.33 -14.09
CA GLU A 535 -10.59 21.53 -13.31
C GLU A 535 -11.33 20.71 -12.25
N LEU A 536 -12.23 21.33 -11.48
CA LEU A 536 -13.04 20.63 -10.48
C LEU A 536 -13.88 19.53 -11.12
N GLU A 537 -14.59 19.83 -12.21
CA GLU A 537 -15.46 18.87 -12.91
C GLU A 537 -14.69 17.65 -13.43
N ALA A 538 -13.44 17.83 -13.88
CA ALA A 538 -12.58 16.73 -14.31
C ALA A 538 -11.97 15.94 -13.14
N SER A 539 -11.81 16.56 -11.97
CA SER A 539 -11.07 16.01 -10.83
C SER A 539 -11.89 15.11 -9.92
N VAL A 540 -13.23 15.21 -9.95
CA VAL A 540 -14.11 14.60 -8.94
C VAL A 540 -15.09 13.60 -9.56
N TRP A 541 -15.81 12.86 -8.72
CA TRP A 541 -16.86 11.99 -9.22
C TRP A 541 -18.01 12.79 -9.84
N GLU A 542 -18.44 12.39 -11.03
CA GLU A 542 -19.62 12.96 -11.69
C GLU A 542 -20.89 12.84 -10.82
N SER A 543 -21.01 11.72 -10.10
CA SER A 543 -21.93 11.56 -8.98
C SER A 543 -21.12 11.16 -7.76
N GLY A 544 -20.97 12.09 -6.81
CA GLY A 544 -20.35 11.85 -5.53
C GLY A 544 -21.12 10.82 -4.70
N SER A 545 -20.40 10.20 -3.76
CA SER A 545 -20.83 9.19 -2.80
C SER A 545 -20.46 7.74 -3.10
N TYR A 546 -19.98 7.06 -2.05
CA TYR A 546 -19.68 5.63 -2.06
C TYR A 546 -20.91 4.74 -2.29
N ILE A 547 -22.10 5.21 -1.92
CA ILE A 547 -23.33 4.39 -1.91
C ILE A 547 -24.11 4.43 -3.23
N GLN A 548 -23.68 5.28 -4.17
CA GLN A 548 -24.45 5.56 -5.38
C GLN A 548 -24.54 4.36 -6.34
N PRO A 549 -25.63 4.23 -7.13
CA PRO A 549 -25.98 2.99 -7.84
C PRO A 549 -25.07 2.56 -9.01
N LYS A 550 -24.24 3.44 -9.58
CA LYS A 550 -23.19 3.06 -10.56
C LYS A 550 -21.97 2.45 -9.86
N LEU A 551 -21.68 2.81 -8.61
CA LEU A 551 -20.52 2.33 -7.84
C LEU A 551 -20.82 1.11 -6.96
N GLN A 552 -22.10 0.87 -6.66
CA GLN A 552 -22.62 -0.31 -5.97
C GLN A 552 -23.64 -1.02 -6.86
N SER A 553 -23.54 -2.34 -7.03
CA SER A 553 -24.44 -3.09 -7.93
C SER A 553 -25.93 -2.84 -7.60
N LEU A 554 -26.71 -2.46 -8.62
CA LEU A 554 -28.17 -2.29 -8.52
C LEU A 554 -28.90 -3.53 -7.99
N HIS A 555 -28.30 -4.71 -8.11
CA HIS A 555 -28.85 -5.96 -7.54
C HIS A 555 -29.00 -5.89 -6.01
N GLN A 556 -28.30 -4.97 -5.34
CA GLN A 556 -28.50 -4.71 -3.90
C GLN A 556 -29.90 -4.16 -3.61
N CYS A 557 -30.48 -3.35 -4.51
CA CYS A 557 -31.85 -2.85 -4.37
C CYS A 557 -32.86 -3.99 -4.30
N ASP A 558 -32.60 -5.09 -5.01
CA ASP A 558 -33.48 -6.27 -5.06
C ASP A 558 -33.27 -7.24 -3.87
N ASN A 559 -32.22 -7.01 -3.07
CA ASN A 559 -31.83 -7.86 -1.94
C ASN A 559 -32.14 -7.24 -0.56
N VAL A 560 -32.79 -6.07 -0.50
CA VAL A 560 -33.06 -5.34 0.75
C VAL A 560 -33.91 -6.16 1.72
N ALA A 561 -34.98 -6.80 1.24
CA ALA A 561 -35.89 -7.60 2.06
C ALA A 561 -35.21 -8.86 2.60
N ALA A 562 -34.43 -9.55 1.76
CA ALA A 562 -33.65 -10.71 2.16
C ALA A 562 -32.55 -10.33 3.18
N GLY A 563 -31.85 -9.22 2.91
CA GLY A 563 -30.84 -8.66 3.80
C GLY A 563 -31.41 -8.27 5.16
N TRP A 564 -32.58 -7.61 5.20
CA TRP A 564 -33.30 -7.31 6.44
C TRP A 564 -33.64 -8.60 7.22
N ALA A 565 -34.27 -9.57 6.57
CA ALA A 565 -34.67 -10.82 7.21
C ALA A 565 -33.48 -11.57 7.83
N SER A 566 -32.33 -11.57 7.16
CA SER A 566 -31.11 -12.23 7.65
C SER A 566 -30.40 -11.41 8.74
N ASN A 567 -30.27 -10.10 8.58
CA ASN A 567 -29.43 -9.29 9.46
C ASN A 567 -30.17 -8.75 10.68
N ARG A 568 -31.50 -8.58 10.66
CA ARG A 568 -32.27 -8.00 11.77
C ARG A 568 -32.16 -8.82 13.07
N ILE A 569 -31.90 -10.12 12.96
CA ILE A 569 -31.72 -11.03 14.10
C ILE A 569 -30.55 -10.57 15.00
N LYS A 570 -29.53 -9.92 14.44
CA LYS A 570 -28.41 -9.31 15.21
C LYS A 570 -28.88 -8.24 16.21
N PHE A 571 -30.08 -7.71 16.00
CA PHE A 571 -30.68 -6.62 16.77
C PHE A 571 -32.00 -7.05 17.42
N GLN A 572 -32.26 -8.35 17.53
CA GLN A 572 -33.53 -8.86 18.03
C GLN A 572 -33.93 -8.25 19.37
N GLU A 573 -33.01 -8.23 20.34
CA GLU A 573 -33.23 -7.62 21.66
C GLU A 573 -33.70 -6.16 21.57
N ALA A 574 -33.22 -5.40 20.60
CA ALA A 574 -33.49 -3.98 20.46
C ALA A 574 -34.68 -3.64 19.54
N LEU A 575 -35.04 -4.53 18.60
CA LEU A 575 -35.97 -4.22 17.51
C LEU A 575 -37.17 -5.17 17.41
N GLU A 576 -37.20 -6.31 18.10
CA GLU A 576 -38.28 -7.31 17.93
C GLU A 576 -39.67 -6.78 18.32
N SER A 577 -39.74 -5.84 19.27
CA SER A 577 -40.99 -5.19 19.66
C SER A 577 -41.46 -4.08 18.72
N SER A 578 -40.65 -3.73 17.71
CA SER A 578 -40.99 -2.66 16.76
C SER A 578 -42.09 -3.10 15.79
N ARG A 579 -42.97 -2.17 15.41
CA ARG A 579 -44.06 -2.41 14.44
C ARG A 579 -43.57 -2.83 13.04
N PHE A 580 -42.29 -2.56 12.75
CA PHE A 580 -41.68 -2.75 11.44
C PHE A 580 -40.80 -4.00 11.35
N TRP A 581 -40.65 -4.76 12.46
CA TRP A 581 -39.79 -5.94 12.55
C TRP A 581 -39.94 -6.89 11.36
N ASP A 582 -41.17 -7.23 10.99
CA ASP A 582 -41.43 -8.22 9.93
C ASP A 582 -41.56 -7.66 8.51
N ASN A 583 -41.75 -6.34 8.36
CA ASN A 583 -42.14 -5.75 7.07
C ASN A 583 -41.19 -4.66 6.53
N LEU A 584 -40.27 -4.12 7.35
CA LEU A 584 -39.45 -2.96 6.96
C LEU A 584 -38.67 -3.20 5.67
N GLY A 585 -37.95 -4.34 5.58
CA GLY A 585 -37.17 -4.67 4.40
C GLY A 585 -38.00 -4.79 3.11
N LYS A 586 -39.23 -5.31 3.19
CA LYS A 586 -40.12 -5.41 2.02
C LYS A 586 -40.63 -4.03 1.59
N ARG A 587 -41.00 -3.18 2.55
CA ARG A 587 -41.48 -1.81 2.30
C ARG A 587 -40.37 -0.91 1.76
N LEU A 588 -39.14 -1.05 2.24
CA LEU A 588 -38.01 -0.32 1.67
C LEU A 588 -37.64 -0.83 0.27
N GLN A 589 -37.65 -2.15 0.06
CA GLN A 589 -37.34 -2.74 -1.25
C GLN A 589 -38.27 -2.23 -2.36
N SER A 590 -39.56 -2.00 -2.06
CA SER A 590 -40.52 -1.54 -3.08
C SER A 590 -40.21 -0.14 -3.64
N VAL A 591 -39.39 0.65 -2.95
CA VAL A 591 -38.97 1.99 -3.37
C VAL A 591 -37.45 2.16 -3.51
N ALA A 592 -36.67 1.09 -3.34
CA ALA A 592 -35.22 1.17 -3.26
C ALA A 592 -34.57 1.72 -4.55
N HIS A 593 -35.08 1.33 -5.73
CA HIS A 593 -34.59 1.84 -7.02
C HIS A 593 -34.87 3.34 -7.17
N ASP A 594 -36.09 3.78 -6.86
CA ASP A 594 -36.47 5.19 -6.98
C ASP A 594 -35.71 6.07 -5.99
N CYS A 595 -35.55 5.60 -4.75
CA CYS A 595 -34.76 6.32 -3.73
C CYS A 595 -33.30 6.51 -4.19
N GLY A 596 -32.68 5.49 -4.78
CA GLY A 596 -31.31 5.62 -5.30
C GLY A 596 -31.17 6.60 -6.45
N LYS A 597 -32.16 6.66 -7.35
CA LYS A 597 -32.20 7.67 -8.42
C LYS A 597 -32.37 9.08 -7.86
N LEU A 598 -33.29 9.26 -6.91
CA LEU A 598 -33.59 10.57 -6.32
C LEU A 598 -32.48 11.09 -5.40
N ALA A 599 -31.78 10.19 -4.68
CA ALA A 599 -30.64 10.53 -3.86
C ALA A 599 -29.37 10.83 -4.69
N HIS A 600 -29.21 10.18 -5.85
CA HIS A 600 -28.05 10.34 -6.72
C HIS A 600 -28.43 10.70 -8.16
N PRO A 601 -29.06 11.87 -8.39
CA PRO A 601 -29.62 12.23 -9.70
C PRO A 601 -28.55 12.52 -10.76
N PHE A 602 -27.28 12.62 -10.38
CA PHE A 602 -26.17 12.78 -11.32
C PHE A 602 -25.56 11.44 -11.74
N ALA A 603 -25.96 10.34 -11.10
CA ALA A 603 -25.53 9.00 -11.49
C ALA A 603 -26.26 8.49 -12.74
N GLN A 604 -27.42 9.04 -13.12
CA GLN A 604 -28.17 8.62 -14.32
C GLN A 604 -28.56 9.82 -15.17
N ASP A 605 -28.61 9.64 -16.50
CA ASP A 605 -28.83 10.75 -17.44
C ASP A 605 -30.27 11.29 -17.41
N ASP A 606 -31.25 10.44 -17.06
CA ASP A 606 -32.68 10.73 -17.08
C ASP A 606 -33.14 11.72 -15.97
N THR A 607 -32.43 11.76 -14.85
CA THR A 607 -32.76 12.62 -13.69
C THR A 607 -31.90 13.89 -13.63
N ARG A 608 -30.74 13.91 -14.28
CA ARG A 608 -29.75 15.00 -14.22
C ARG A 608 -30.32 16.38 -14.53
N ALA A 609 -31.11 16.51 -15.60
CA ALA A 609 -31.63 17.79 -16.03
C ALA A 609 -32.52 18.45 -14.96
N SER A 610 -33.41 17.66 -14.34
CA SER A 610 -34.37 18.13 -13.33
C SER A 610 -33.73 18.59 -12.02
N PHE A 611 -32.55 18.05 -11.69
CA PHE A 611 -31.82 18.34 -10.46
C PHE A 611 -30.61 19.25 -10.66
N SER A 612 -30.29 19.64 -11.91
CA SER A 612 -29.13 20.48 -12.26
C SER A 612 -29.02 21.76 -11.43
N LYS A 613 -30.15 22.45 -11.17
CA LYS A 613 -30.22 23.66 -10.33
C LYS A 613 -29.89 23.44 -8.84
N TYR A 614 -29.86 22.18 -8.39
CA TYR A 614 -29.51 21.77 -7.02
C TYR A 614 -28.12 21.11 -6.96
N LYS A 615 -27.40 21.03 -8.09
CA LYS A 615 -26.07 20.42 -8.17
C LYS A 615 -25.10 21.24 -7.33
N THR A 616 -24.42 20.57 -6.40
CA THR A 616 -23.28 21.10 -5.65
C THR A 616 -22.21 20.03 -5.46
N PHE A 617 -21.03 20.43 -5.02
CA PHE A 617 -19.98 19.53 -4.55
C PHE A 617 -20.37 18.94 -3.19
N THR A 618 -20.20 17.63 -3.03
CA THR A 618 -20.49 16.87 -1.80
C THR A 618 -19.25 16.12 -1.36
N HIS A 619 -19.09 15.89 -0.06
CA HIS A 619 -18.01 15.05 0.46
C HIS A 619 -18.20 13.59 0.04
N GLY A 620 -19.45 13.12 0.01
CA GLY A 620 -19.84 11.81 -0.50
C GLY A 620 -19.85 10.70 0.56
N ASP A 621 -19.05 10.82 1.62
CA ASP A 621 -19.02 9.91 2.77
C ASP A 621 -18.67 10.62 4.11
N PRO A 622 -19.40 11.66 4.54
CA PRO A 622 -19.10 12.41 5.76
C PRO A 622 -19.39 11.59 7.04
N LYS A 623 -18.58 10.54 7.28
CA LYS A 623 -18.56 9.69 8.46
C LYS A 623 -17.72 10.33 9.56
N GLN A 624 -17.94 9.95 10.82
CA GLN A 624 -17.25 10.58 11.97
C GLN A 624 -15.71 10.61 11.84
N ALA A 625 -15.10 9.58 11.26
CA ALA A 625 -13.65 9.50 11.10
C ALA A 625 -13.05 10.58 10.17
N ASN A 626 -13.89 11.27 9.41
CA ASN A 626 -13.48 12.34 8.49
C ASN A 626 -13.55 13.72 9.14
N PHE A 627 -14.07 13.80 10.38
CA PHE A 627 -14.16 15.05 11.14
C PHE A 627 -13.10 15.07 12.25
N LEU A 628 -12.33 16.15 12.28
CA LEU A 628 -11.41 16.52 13.34
C LEU A 628 -11.90 17.82 13.97
N PHE A 629 -11.79 17.93 15.28
CA PHE A 629 -12.28 19.06 16.05
C PHE A 629 -11.14 19.75 16.77
N LYS A 630 -11.23 21.07 16.89
CA LYS A 630 -10.34 21.86 17.73
C LYS A 630 -11.16 22.90 18.48
N GLN A 631 -11.04 22.90 19.81
CA GLN A 631 -11.73 23.86 20.66
C GLN A 631 -10.90 25.15 20.75
N ASN A 632 -11.50 26.29 20.42
CA ASN A 632 -10.91 27.61 20.57
C ASN A 632 -11.87 28.54 21.33
N GLY A 633 -11.74 28.55 22.66
CA GLY A 633 -12.70 29.23 23.53
C GLY A 633 -14.08 28.59 23.43
N SER A 634 -15.09 29.38 23.04
CA SER A 634 -16.47 28.88 22.79
C SER A 634 -16.70 28.40 21.36
N VAL A 635 -15.71 28.53 20.46
CA VAL A 635 -15.83 28.15 19.05
C VAL A 635 -15.21 26.77 18.81
N VAL A 636 -15.94 25.92 18.10
CA VAL A 636 -15.44 24.63 17.62
C VAL A 636 -15.01 24.79 16.16
N GLU A 637 -13.72 24.59 15.88
CA GLU A 637 -13.21 24.45 14.52
C GLU A 637 -13.35 23.00 14.05
N VAL A 638 -13.68 22.81 12.76
CA VAL A 638 -13.85 21.49 12.15
C VAL A 638 -12.90 21.34 10.97
N GLY A 639 -11.99 20.38 11.07
CA GLY A 639 -11.15 19.88 10.00
C GLY A 639 -11.85 18.71 9.29
N LEU A 640 -11.98 18.80 7.97
CA LEU A 640 -12.67 17.81 7.15
C LEU A 640 -11.68 17.15 6.17
N VAL A 641 -11.57 15.82 6.21
CA VAL A 641 -10.55 15.02 5.51
C VAL A 641 -11.15 13.83 4.76
N ASP A 642 -10.36 13.14 3.93
CA ASP A 642 -10.75 11.92 3.19
C ASP A 642 -11.78 12.17 2.06
N TYR A 643 -11.39 12.91 1.02
CA TYR A 643 -12.26 13.27 -0.12
C TYR A 643 -12.36 12.21 -1.22
N GLN A 644 -12.15 10.93 -0.88
CA GLN A 644 -12.10 9.83 -1.86
C GLN A 644 -13.38 9.63 -2.66
N TRP A 645 -14.52 9.97 -2.05
CA TRP A 645 -15.85 9.81 -2.64
C TRP A 645 -16.49 11.15 -3.02
N ALA A 646 -15.70 12.22 -3.03
CA ALA A 646 -16.17 13.56 -3.29
C ALA A 646 -16.55 13.76 -4.76
N GLY A 647 -17.61 14.51 -4.99
CA GLY A 647 -18.17 14.70 -6.32
C GLY A 647 -19.46 15.48 -6.32
N PHE A 648 -20.15 15.52 -7.45
CA PHE A 648 -21.40 16.26 -7.54
C PHE A 648 -22.59 15.48 -6.96
N GLY A 649 -23.42 16.17 -6.21
CA GLY A 649 -24.51 15.58 -5.46
C GLY A 649 -25.52 16.61 -4.99
N LEU A 650 -26.42 16.17 -4.13
CA LEU A 650 -27.36 17.03 -3.44
C LEU A 650 -26.83 17.29 -2.04
N ALA A 651 -26.88 18.54 -1.59
CA ALA A 651 -26.43 18.92 -0.26
C ALA A 651 -27.13 18.10 0.86
N ALA A 652 -28.42 17.78 0.64
CA ALA A 652 -29.24 17.02 1.58
C ALA A 652 -28.79 15.55 1.74
N THR A 653 -28.21 14.93 0.71
CA THR A 653 -27.77 13.53 0.78
C THR A 653 -26.48 13.38 1.58
N ASP A 654 -25.61 14.38 1.53
CA ASP A 654 -24.41 14.45 2.37
C ASP A 654 -24.81 14.63 3.85
N VAL A 655 -25.82 15.46 4.13
CA VAL A 655 -26.38 15.63 5.49
C VAL A 655 -27.04 14.35 5.99
N ALA A 656 -27.79 13.64 5.14
CA ALA A 656 -28.36 12.32 5.47
C ALA A 656 -27.28 11.32 5.86
N HIS A 657 -26.18 11.28 5.11
CA HIS A 657 -25.04 10.44 5.44
C HIS A 657 -24.40 10.86 6.76
N PHE A 658 -24.15 12.16 6.97
CA PHE A 658 -23.53 12.68 8.19
C PHE A 658 -24.31 12.32 9.45
N LEU A 659 -25.61 12.64 9.50
CA LEU A 659 -26.44 12.33 10.67
C LEU A 659 -26.51 10.82 10.91
N SER A 660 -26.59 10.03 9.83
CA SER A 660 -26.73 8.58 9.94
C SER A 660 -25.44 7.83 10.23
N ALA A 661 -24.27 8.36 9.87
CA ALA A 661 -22.99 7.66 9.96
C ALA A 661 -22.04 8.24 11.03
N ALA A 662 -22.25 9.49 11.46
CA ALA A 662 -21.32 10.20 12.35
C ALA A 662 -21.90 10.57 13.71
N VAL A 663 -23.17 10.96 13.78
CA VAL A 663 -23.80 11.50 14.98
C VAL A 663 -24.34 10.38 15.87
N HIS A 664 -24.18 10.49 17.19
CA HIS A 664 -24.71 9.55 18.16
C HIS A 664 -26.25 9.63 18.23
N ALA A 665 -26.93 8.47 18.35
CA ALA A 665 -28.38 8.39 18.34
C ALA A 665 -29.07 9.30 19.39
N ASP A 666 -28.49 9.40 20.59
CA ASP A 666 -29.05 10.23 21.67
C ASP A 666 -29.15 11.73 21.30
N ARG A 667 -28.41 12.20 20.29
CA ARG A 667 -28.52 13.57 19.76
C ARG A 667 -29.60 13.73 18.68
N LEU A 668 -30.12 12.62 18.15
CA LEU A 668 -31.04 12.59 17.01
C LEU A 668 -32.50 12.33 17.43
N VAL A 669 -32.71 11.70 18.58
CA VAL A 669 -34.04 11.43 19.17
C VAL A 669 -34.69 12.71 19.73
N ASP A 670 -35.97 12.62 20.10
CA ASP A 670 -36.74 13.68 20.78
C ASP A 670 -36.71 15.06 20.08
N GLY A 671 -36.74 15.05 18.74
CA GLY A 671 -36.71 16.26 17.91
C GLY A 671 -35.30 16.77 17.58
N GLY A 672 -34.24 16.09 18.04
CA GLY A 672 -32.85 16.43 17.77
C GLY A 672 -32.51 16.45 16.27
N GLU A 673 -32.92 15.43 15.51
CA GLU A 673 -32.76 15.39 14.04
C GLU A 673 -33.39 16.63 13.38
N SER A 674 -34.65 16.93 13.70
CA SER A 674 -35.37 18.10 13.16
C SER A 674 -34.68 19.42 13.49
N SER A 675 -34.17 19.56 14.73
CA SER A 675 -33.41 20.75 15.15
C SER A 675 -32.15 20.94 14.31
N LEU A 676 -31.36 19.87 14.14
CA LEU A 676 -30.13 19.88 13.35
C LEU A 676 -30.39 20.17 11.86
N LEU A 677 -31.46 19.61 11.29
CA LEU A 677 -31.85 19.85 9.90
C LEU A 677 -32.28 21.31 9.68
N GLN A 678 -33.06 21.88 10.59
CA GLN A 678 -33.44 23.29 10.55
C GLN A 678 -32.22 24.22 10.69
N TYR A 679 -31.30 23.89 11.60
CA TYR A 679 -30.05 24.61 11.77
C TYR A 679 -29.23 24.60 10.47
N TYR A 680 -29.00 23.42 9.91
CA TYR A 680 -28.25 23.26 8.66
C TYR A 680 -28.90 24.06 7.52
N TYR A 681 -30.21 23.93 7.30
CA TYR A 681 -30.90 24.62 6.22
C TYR A 681 -30.91 26.14 6.43
N HIS A 682 -30.98 26.62 7.67
CA HIS A 682 -30.79 28.03 7.98
C HIS A 682 -29.40 28.53 7.55
N LYS A 683 -28.34 27.80 7.88
CA LYS A 683 -26.96 28.13 7.46
C LYS A 683 -26.77 28.05 5.95
N LEU A 684 -27.28 27.00 5.31
CA LEU A 684 -27.20 26.83 3.86
C LEU A 684 -27.80 28.04 3.13
N ARG A 685 -29.00 28.49 3.51
CA ARG A 685 -29.63 29.67 2.88
C ARG A 685 -28.80 30.94 3.03
N GLN A 686 -28.19 31.16 4.19
CA GLN A 686 -27.31 32.31 4.42
C GLN A 686 -26.13 32.27 3.44
N PHE A 687 -25.43 31.13 3.38
CA PHE A 687 -24.26 30.97 2.53
C PHE A 687 -24.58 30.94 1.03
N LEU A 688 -25.76 30.44 0.64
CA LEU A 688 -26.22 30.48 -0.75
C LEU A 688 -26.37 31.91 -1.27
N VAL A 689 -26.78 32.84 -0.40
CA VAL A 689 -26.82 34.27 -0.73
C VAL A 689 -25.42 34.88 -0.67
N GLU A 690 -24.66 34.56 0.39
CA GLU A 690 -23.30 35.07 0.60
C GLU A 690 -22.36 34.76 -0.57
N PHE A 691 -22.42 33.53 -1.10
CA PHE A 691 -21.58 33.08 -2.22
C PHE A 691 -22.23 33.30 -3.60
N GLY A 692 -23.32 34.06 -3.67
CA GLY A 692 -23.88 34.55 -4.93
C GLY A 692 -24.75 33.55 -5.71
N ALA A 693 -25.03 32.36 -5.17
CA ALA A 693 -25.92 31.40 -5.82
C ALA A 693 -27.37 31.92 -5.91
N PHE A 694 -27.77 32.77 -4.97
CA PHE A 694 -29.06 33.47 -4.96
C PHE A 694 -28.88 34.93 -4.54
N ARG A 695 -29.78 35.81 -4.98
CA ARG A 695 -29.72 37.24 -4.63
C ARG A 695 -30.25 37.52 -3.23
N THR A 696 -31.29 36.81 -2.80
CA THR A 696 -31.96 37.03 -1.52
C THR A 696 -32.40 35.71 -0.90
N ILE A 697 -32.61 35.70 0.43
CA ILE A 697 -33.15 34.54 1.15
C ILE A 697 -34.56 34.18 0.62
N ASP A 698 -35.35 35.17 0.20
CA ASP A 698 -36.67 34.94 -0.39
C ASP A 698 -36.60 34.22 -1.74
N ASP A 699 -35.56 34.48 -2.55
CA ASP A 699 -35.34 33.72 -3.78
C ASP A 699 -34.98 32.27 -3.46
N VAL A 700 -34.15 32.03 -2.43
CA VAL A 700 -33.86 30.66 -1.98
C VAL A 700 -35.14 29.95 -1.55
N ASN A 701 -35.96 30.58 -0.70
CA ASN A 701 -37.21 29.98 -0.23
C ASN A 701 -38.22 29.75 -1.38
N ARG A 702 -38.18 30.53 -2.46
CA ARG A 702 -39.04 30.31 -3.65
C ARG A 702 -38.57 29.13 -4.51
N HIS A 703 -37.26 28.88 -4.60
CA HIS A 703 -36.70 27.88 -5.53
C HIS A 703 -36.22 26.58 -4.86
N PHE A 704 -35.90 26.63 -3.58
CA PHE A 704 -35.42 25.52 -2.74
C PHE A 704 -35.85 25.74 -1.29
N ASN A 705 -37.14 25.53 -1.00
CA ASN A 705 -37.70 25.64 0.35
C ASN A 705 -37.30 24.47 1.27
N TYR A 706 -37.65 24.56 2.56
CA TYR A 706 -37.32 23.53 3.55
C TYR A 706 -37.96 22.18 3.22
N ASP A 707 -39.19 22.16 2.70
CA ASP A 707 -39.88 20.92 2.31
C ASP A 707 -39.12 20.21 1.19
N LYS A 708 -38.61 20.95 0.21
CA LYS A 708 -37.81 20.38 -0.88
C LYS A 708 -36.47 19.84 -0.39
N PHE A 709 -35.83 20.54 0.55
CA PHE A 709 -34.63 20.04 1.23
C PHE A 709 -34.93 18.74 2.00
N LEU A 710 -36.05 18.69 2.73
CA LEU A 710 -36.45 17.52 3.51
C LEU A 710 -36.77 16.33 2.61
N GLU A 711 -37.45 16.53 1.48
CA GLU A 711 -37.71 15.48 0.47
C GLU A 711 -36.41 14.83 -0.04
N GLN A 712 -35.38 15.64 -0.32
CA GLN A 712 -34.08 15.15 -0.76
C GLN A 712 -33.33 14.43 0.37
N TYR A 713 -33.38 14.97 1.60
CA TYR A 713 -32.77 14.37 2.77
C TYR A 713 -33.37 12.99 3.07
N GLU A 714 -34.70 12.88 3.08
CA GLU A 714 -35.40 11.62 3.35
C GLU A 714 -35.10 10.57 2.29
N SER A 715 -34.99 10.98 1.03
CA SER A 715 -34.57 10.07 -0.06
C SER A 715 -33.14 9.57 0.16
N GLY A 716 -32.24 10.42 0.65
CA GLY A 716 -30.89 10.03 1.07
C GLY A 716 -30.86 9.06 2.25
N VAL A 717 -31.74 9.24 3.25
CA VAL A 717 -31.87 8.30 4.39
C VAL A 717 -32.36 6.94 3.91
N LEU A 718 -33.40 6.88 3.09
CA LEU A 718 -33.90 5.62 2.53
C LEU A 718 -32.85 4.92 1.65
N ASP A 719 -32.09 5.69 0.85
CA ASP A 719 -31.00 5.15 0.03
C ASP A 719 -29.88 4.55 0.88
N LEU A 720 -29.51 5.21 1.98
CA LEU A 720 -28.56 4.64 2.92
C LEU A 720 -29.09 3.36 3.56
N CYS A 721 -30.35 3.35 4.01
CA CYS A 721 -30.99 2.19 4.63
C CYS A 721 -30.99 0.97 3.70
N ARG A 722 -31.21 1.14 2.38
CA ARG A 722 -31.18 -0.01 1.45
C ARG A 722 -29.81 -0.68 1.45
N LEU A 723 -28.73 0.11 1.47
CA LEU A 723 -27.36 -0.41 1.45
C LEU A 723 -26.98 -1.02 2.80
N VAL A 724 -27.46 -0.43 3.90
CA VAL A 724 -27.25 -0.96 5.25
C VAL A 724 -27.88 -2.36 5.40
N MET A 725 -29.15 -2.50 5.03
CA MET A 725 -29.88 -3.77 5.13
C MET A 725 -29.34 -4.83 4.16
N ALA A 726 -29.04 -4.45 2.92
CA ALA A 726 -28.62 -5.39 1.88
C ALA A 726 -27.15 -5.82 2.01
N TYR A 727 -26.27 -4.97 2.56
CA TYR A 727 -24.83 -5.18 2.46
C TYR A 727 -24.02 -4.83 3.72
N ALA A 728 -24.21 -3.64 4.29
CA ALA A 728 -23.24 -3.11 5.26
C ALA A 728 -23.15 -3.93 6.56
N TRP A 729 -24.28 -4.46 7.04
CA TRP A 729 -24.34 -5.21 8.30
C TRP A 729 -23.62 -6.56 8.31
N THR A 730 -23.11 -7.03 7.17
CA THR A 730 -22.12 -8.12 7.16
C THR A 730 -20.87 -7.79 7.98
N ARG A 731 -20.59 -6.49 8.22
CA ARG A 731 -19.42 -5.99 8.97
C ARG A 731 -19.76 -5.38 10.33
N PHE A 732 -21.01 -5.55 10.78
CA PHE A 732 -21.48 -5.00 12.04
C PHE A 732 -20.68 -5.59 13.21
N GLU A 733 -20.17 -4.72 14.07
CA GLU A 733 -19.38 -5.10 15.24
C GLU A 733 -19.83 -4.23 16.43
N PRO A 734 -20.69 -4.76 17.31
CA PRO A 734 -21.24 -3.98 18.40
C PRO A 734 -20.16 -3.57 19.38
N VAL A 735 -20.09 -2.27 19.67
CA VAL A 735 -19.22 -1.68 20.69
C VAL A 735 -20.07 -0.80 21.58
N VAL A 736 -19.95 -0.97 22.89
CA VAL A 736 -20.60 -0.14 23.90
C VAL A 736 -19.69 1.02 24.29
N GLU A 737 -20.27 2.12 24.79
CA GLU A 737 -19.51 3.34 25.10
C GLU A 737 -18.40 3.13 26.14
N SER A 738 -18.56 2.16 27.04
CA SER A 738 -17.56 1.80 28.06
C SER A 738 -16.41 0.92 27.54
N ASP A 739 -16.46 0.44 26.29
CA ASP A 739 -15.42 -0.38 25.68
C ASP A 739 -14.38 0.47 24.94
N ASP A 740 -13.44 1.05 25.68
CA ASP A 740 -12.38 1.91 25.11
C ASP A 740 -11.59 1.21 23.99
N TYR A 741 -11.27 -0.07 24.15
CA TYR A 741 -10.53 -0.83 23.15
C TYR A 741 -11.35 -1.04 21.87
N GLY A 742 -12.62 -1.42 22.01
CA GLY A 742 -13.56 -1.52 20.90
C GLY A 742 -13.75 -0.18 20.18
N ARG A 743 -13.80 0.95 20.91
CA ARG A 743 -13.94 2.29 20.31
C ARG A 743 -12.74 2.67 19.46
N VAL A 744 -11.53 2.40 19.94
CA VAL A 744 -10.30 2.61 19.14
C VAL A 744 -10.31 1.72 17.90
N ARG A 745 -10.62 0.42 18.06
CA ARG A 745 -10.65 -0.55 16.95
C ARG A 745 -11.69 -0.21 15.88
N THR A 746 -12.83 0.37 16.28
CA THR A 746 -13.96 0.70 15.38
C THR A 746 -14.06 2.18 15.03
N MET A 747 -13.02 2.99 15.29
CA MET A 747 -12.99 4.43 14.99
C MET A 747 -13.42 4.71 13.54
N ASN A 748 -12.88 3.96 12.57
CA ASN A 748 -13.16 4.14 11.14
C ASN A 748 -14.45 3.46 10.63
N LYS A 749 -15.25 2.82 11.50
CA LYS A 749 -16.56 2.27 11.11
C LYS A 749 -17.64 3.33 11.22
N ASN A 750 -18.63 3.29 10.32
CA ASN A 750 -19.84 4.12 10.42
C ASN A 750 -20.65 3.76 11.68
N SER A 751 -21.40 4.71 12.23
CA SER A 751 -22.19 4.51 13.46
C SER A 751 -23.14 3.31 13.38
N TYR A 752 -23.84 3.13 12.25
CA TYR A 752 -24.72 1.99 11.99
C TYR A 752 -24.00 0.63 11.83
N ASN A 753 -22.66 0.62 11.83
CA ASN A 753 -21.83 -0.59 11.84
C ASN A 753 -21.20 -0.91 13.20
N LYS A 754 -21.39 -0.03 14.21
CA LYS A 754 -20.73 -0.18 15.52
C LYS A 754 -21.59 0.13 16.75
N CYS A 755 -22.69 0.86 16.60
CA CYS A 755 -23.56 1.28 17.71
C CYS A 755 -25.00 0.80 17.49
N VAL A 756 -25.53 0.02 18.45
CA VAL A 756 -26.90 -0.52 18.39
C VAL A 756 -27.95 0.59 18.48
N LYS A 757 -27.74 1.61 19.33
CA LYS A 757 -28.68 2.75 19.42
C LYS A 757 -28.85 3.47 18.08
N ASN A 758 -27.74 3.65 17.35
CA ASN A 758 -27.77 4.24 16.00
C ASN A 758 -28.51 3.38 14.99
N VAL A 759 -28.39 2.05 15.09
CA VAL A 759 -29.20 1.12 14.29
C VAL A 759 -30.69 1.29 14.60
N VAL A 760 -31.06 1.34 15.88
CA VAL A 760 -32.46 1.52 16.30
C VAL A 760 -33.04 2.83 15.76
N TRP A 761 -32.32 3.93 15.92
CA TRP A 761 -32.73 5.24 15.39
C TRP A 761 -32.89 5.20 13.87
N LEU A 762 -31.90 4.70 13.13
CA LEU A 762 -31.92 4.72 11.66
C LEU A 762 -33.07 3.86 11.09
N MET A 763 -33.35 2.69 11.70
CA MET A 763 -34.44 1.82 11.25
C MET A 763 -35.81 2.40 11.61
N SER A 764 -35.95 3.02 12.78
CA SER A 764 -37.18 3.72 13.17
C SER A 764 -37.44 4.91 12.24
N ARG A 765 -36.39 5.69 11.91
CA ARG A 765 -36.51 6.80 10.96
C ARG A 765 -36.86 6.33 9.56
N CYS A 766 -36.28 5.22 9.10
CA CYS A 766 -36.65 4.60 7.83
C CYS A 766 -38.14 4.24 7.80
N ASP A 767 -38.64 3.63 8.87
CA ASP A 767 -40.05 3.27 9.00
C ASP A 767 -40.98 4.49 8.97
N ASP A 768 -40.64 5.55 9.72
CA ASP A 768 -41.42 6.79 9.76
C ASP A 768 -41.50 7.49 8.39
N ILE A 769 -40.40 7.51 7.63
CA ILE A 769 -40.39 8.08 6.26
C ILE A 769 -41.26 7.24 5.31
N LEU A 770 -41.21 5.90 5.42
CA LEU A 770 -42.05 5.05 4.58
C LEU A 770 -43.53 5.23 4.90
N LEU A 771 -43.90 5.34 6.18
CA LEU A 771 -45.28 5.61 6.61
C LEU A 771 -45.78 6.98 6.14
N SER A 772 -44.95 8.02 6.19
CA SER A 772 -45.33 9.34 5.69
C SER A 772 -45.60 9.35 4.19
N ARG A 773 -45.02 8.40 3.45
CA ARG A 773 -45.25 8.14 2.02
C ARG A 773 -46.39 7.14 1.74
N GLY A 774 -47.07 6.64 2.78
CA GLY A 774 -48.19 5.69 2.65
C GLY A 774 -47.79 4.24 2.34
N LEU A 775 -46.55 3.85 2.68
CA LEU A 775 -45.95 2.55 2.37
C LEU A 775 -45.79 1.64 3.59
#